data_AF-A0A428PFM8-F1
#
_entry.id   AF-A0A428PFM8-F1
#
_cell.length_a   1.000
_cell.length_b   1.000
_cell.length_c   1.000
_cell.angle_alpha   90.00
_cell.angle_beta   90.00
_cell.angle_gamma   90.00
#
_symmetry.space_group_name_H-M   'P 1'
#
loop_
_entity.id
_entity.type
_entity.pdbx_description
1 polymer ?
#
loop_
_entity_poly.entity_id
_entity_poly.type
_entity_poly.pdbx_seq_one_letter_code
_entity_poly.pdbx_strand_id
1 'polypeptide(L)'
;MSFQGLDTSPSRGDRDNASFLSPIAYDDDASSIHSRSDQDTDSDDDELISRARNSRELRAHDRIVLMEEEDIDRLVTDTRKKQERERRGSGLAVPNLKKMFGRRGSNSGNFQLNSSTEDLVSEKRSARRQRRQKKREKLVEDAQHGEDGQLMYEMEEGGMKEGSSTGESSEREDSDEIDRHHLNLIAEAKANRRRSWRRWVFIHSLIAIGFAILILMAWKLSKNRKSKPLKQALVSNGTALFAPTTLIISLDGFRADFLQRGLTPTLNSFIAEGVSPKWMHPSFPSVTFPNHYTLATGLYPESHGIVSNTFWDPELQAQFFYTDPDRSLDPKWWGGEPFWVTAEKQGVRSAIHMWPGSEAHVLHKEPSILDKFNHKETLDNKVSRIMQFLDMPGMEDKTADVKDMRPQLIAAYVPHVDSNGHKFGPNSTEIRDTIEKVDTMLSNVFKGLEERNLTKIVNVIVVSDHGMATTDISRLIQLEDLVDTDKIEHIDGWPLYGLRPKNLDDLQGLYDQLKEKSKSNPNYEVYLRDVDMPERYHFSKHHRIAPLWVVPKTGWAIVTKKEFDVKEGQKKKLVYHPRGLHGYDHEHPLMRAIFIARGPAFPHPANSQVDVFQNIEVYNMLCDSVGMDPAPNNGTLRLPLKPVGLHKPEEMPEEPADPVSTHEAELSGSKEPARPTIPEKPAQPTRPTVPEKPTQPERPTVPVAPSKPAEASVSQASSKSVKPSKSAAPSSKEGDEDEDSESDSDDEDEDEDEEGWWDWITHKVGKVWHKLTGEDED
;
A
#
# COMPACT_ATOMS: atom_id res chain seq x y z
N MET A 1 -19.76 -22.32 -72.46
CA MET A 1 -18.44 -22.22 -73.12
C MET A 1 -17.53 -21.54 -72.10
N SER A 2 -16.45 -22.14 -71.55
CA SER A 2 -15.27 -22.78 -72.18
C SER A 2 -14.42 -21.76 -72.96
N PHE A 3 -13.10 -21.64 -72.77
CA PHE A 3 -12.09 -22.65 -72.38
C PHE A 3 -10.91 -22.09 -71.55
N GLN A 4 -10.10 -23.01 -70.96
CA GLN A 4 -8.62 -23.00 -70.74
C GLN A 4 -7.92 -21.75 -70.16
N GLY A 5 -6.97 -21.83 -69.22
CA GLY A 5 -6.46 -22.96 -68.43
C GLY A 5 -5.32 -23.77 -69.08
N LEU A 6 -4.11 -23.69 -68.49
CA LEU A 6 -3.08 -24.75 -68.51
C LEU A 6 -2.04 -24.54 -67.39
N ASP A 7 -1.36 -25.62 -67.01
CA ASP A 7 -0.44 -25.78 -65.87
C ASP A 7 0.59 -26.89 -66.21
N THR A 8 1.81 -26.82 -65.67
CA THR A 8 2.81 -27.90 -65.75
C THR A 8 3.73 -27.93 -64.51
N SER A 9 3.52 -28.92 -63.63
CA SER A 9 4.49 -29.33 -62.59
C SER A 9 5.67 -30.16 -63.18
N PRO A 10 6.70 -30.55 -62.41
CA PRO A 10 6.65 -31.65 -61.42
C PRO A 10 7.24 -31.24 -60.03
N SER A 11 6.90 -31.83 -58.86
CA SER A 11 6.85 -33.24 -58.40
C SER A 11 8.25 -33.90 -58.25
N ARG A 12 8.61 -34.62 -57.18
CA ARG A 12 7.83 -35.06 -55.99
C ARG A 12 8.77 -35.62 -54.88
N GLY A 13 8.33 -35.53 -53.62
CA GLY A 13 8.81 -36.36 -52.50
C GLY A 13 9.89 -35.72 -51.60
N ASP A 14 10.02 -36.10 -50.32
CA ASP A 14 9.08 -36.85 -49.45
C ASP A 14 9.47 -36.62 -47.98
N ARG A 15 8.49 -36.57 -47.05
CA ARG A 15 8.55 -36.86 -45.59
C ARG A 15 9.67 -36.24 -44.69
N ASP A 16 9.46 -35.94 -43.39
CA ASP A 16 8.35 -36.26 -42.48
C ASP A 16 8.18 -35.22 -41.34
N ASN A 17 7.29 -35.50 -40.37
CA ASN A 17 6.79 -34.56 -39.35
C ASN A 17 7.70 -34.24 -38.13
N ALA A 18 7.72 -32.95 -37.79
CA ALA A 18 7.40 -32.31 -36.49
C ALA A 18 7.96 -32.77 -35.12
N SER A 19 8.30 -31.74 -34.32
CA SER A 19 7.95 -31.55 -32.90
C SER A 19 8.99 -31.82 -31.78
N PHE A 20 8.73 -31.12 -30.66
CA PHE A 20 9.22 -31.27 -29.28
C PHE A 20 10.63 -30.77 -28.88
N LEU A 21 10.59 -29.76 -28.00
CA LEU A 21 11.19 -29.67 -26.65
C LEU A 21 12.61 -30.23 -26.37
N SER A 22 13.34 -29.42 -25.59
CA SER A 22 14.64 -29.67 -24.95
C SER A 22 14.52 -30.58 -23.70
N PRO A 23 15.61 -30.85 -22.93
CA PRO A 23 17.06 -30.59 -23.12
C PRO A 23 17.96 -31.86 -22.92
N ILE A 24 19.29 -31.77 -23.08
CA ILE A 24 20.36 -32.42 -22.26
C ILE A 24 21.79 -32.24 -22.86
N ALA A 25 22.80 -32.17 -21.97
CA ALA A 25 24.27 -32.26 -22.14
C ALA A 25 24.98 -31.21 -23.05
N TYR A 26 26.21 -30.71 -22.79
CA TYR A 26 27.46 -31.18 -22.14
C TYR A 26 28.38 -32.10 -22.98
N ASP A 27 29.53 -31.52 -23.34
CA ASP A 27 30.85 -32.08 -23.72
C ASP A 27 31.81 -30.90 -23.40
N ASP A 28 32.74 -30.87 -22.46
CA ASP A 28 33.59 -31.87 -21.76
C ASP A 28 34.89 -32.25 -22.51
N ASP A 29 35.76 -31.24 -22.71
CA ASP A 29 37.18 -31.41 -23.09
C ASP A 29 37.98 -32.16 -21.99
N ALA A 30 37.89 -33.50 -21.97
CA ALA A 30 38.50 -34.33 -20.93
C ALA A 30 39.39 -35.47 -21.47
N SER A 31 40.68 -35.43 -21.10
CA SER A 31 41.55 -36.62 -20.99
C SER A 31 42.57 -36.38 -19.86
N SER A 32 42.54 -37.07 -18.72
CA SER A 32 42.74 -38.52 -18.44
C SER A 32 44.24 -38.90 -18.37
N ILE A 33 44.71 -39.89 -17.59
CA ILE A 33 44.01 -40.97 -16.87
C ILE A 33 44.85 -41.53 -15.67
N HIS A 34 44.19 -41.94 -14.57
CA HIS A 34 44.68 -42.79 -13.45
C HIS A 34 45.97 -42.34 -12.67
N SER A 35 46.30 -42.83 -11.46
CA SER A 35 45.75 -43.90 -10.60
C SER A 35 45.75 -43.50 -9.10
N ARG A 36 45.37 -44.43 -8.20
CA ARG A 36 45.41 -44.29 -6.72
C ARG A 36 46.66 -44.91 -6.10
N SER A 37 46.93 -44.52 -4.83
CA SER A 37 47.98 -44.98 -3.88
C SER A 37 49.43 -44.83 -4.41
N ASP A 38 50.30 -44.08 -3.73
CA ASP A 38 50.79 -44.40 -2.37
C ASP A 38 51.01 -43.16 -1.47
N GLN A 39 51.59 -43.43 -0.29
CA GLN A 39 51.94 -42.50 0.78
C GLN A 39 53.16 -41.62 0.40
N ASP A 40 53.16 -40.34 0.78
CA ASP A 40 54.00 -39.84 1.88
C ASP A 40 53.88 -38.31 2.13
N THR A 41 54.03 -37.95 3.42
CA THR A 41 54.44 -36.65 4.03
C THR A 41 54.01 -35.29 3.45
N ASP A 42 53.46 -34.45 4.33
CA ASP A 42 53.49 -32.99 4.20
C ASP A 42 54.94 -32.45 4.07
N SER A 43 55.16 -31.43 3.23
CA SER A 43 56.44 -30.72 3.12
C SER A 43 56.34 -29.18 3.01
N ASP A 44 55.18 -28.66 2.59
CA ASP A 44 55.09 -27.27 2.10
C ASP A 44 54.76 -26.25 3.20
N ASP A 45 54.13 -26.69 4.31
CA ASP A 45 53.90 -25.84 5.50
C ASP A 45 55.19 -25.62 6.31
N ASP A 46 56.15 -26.55 6.28
CA ASP A 46 57.43 -26.44 7.01
C ASP A 46 58.39 -25.41 6.39
N GLU A 47 58.34 -25.16 5.07
CA GLU A 47 59.07 -24.03 4.44
C GLU A 47 58.56 -22.66 4.93
N LEU A 48 57.31 -22.56 5.38
CA LEU A 48 56.76 -21.32 5.97
C LEU A 48 57.12 -21.12 7.44
N ILE A 49 57.48 -22.19 8.15
CA ILE A 49 57.92 -22.18 9.56
C ILE A 49 59.44 -21.97 9.67
N SER A 50 60.23 -22.50 8.73
CA SER A 50 61.70 -22.40 8.74
C SER A 50 62.28 -20.98 8.52
N ARG A 51 61.47 -20.02 8.02
CA ARG A 51 61.87 -18.60 7.96
C ARG A 51 61.76 -17.94 9.33
N ALA A 52 62.85 -17.95 10.08
CA ALA A 52 63.00 -17.26 11.36
C ALA A 52 62.66 -15.75 11.25
N ARG A 53 61.41 -15.40 11.57
CA ARG A 53 60.91 -14.01 11.52
C ARG A 53 61.67 -13.17 12.55
N ASN A 54 62.29 -12.09 12.10
CA ASN A 54 63.06 -11.20 12.97
C ASN A 54 62.15 -10.67 14.09
N SER A 55 62.61 -10.70 15.35
CA SER A 55 61.76 -10.37 16.52
C SER A 55 61.17 -8.95 16.49
N ARG A 56 61.73 -8.04 15.69
CA ARG A 56 61.17 -6.70 15.44
C ARG A 56 59.89 -6.73 14.58
N GLU A 57 59.77 -7.71 13.70
CA GLU A 57 58.67 -7.85 12.73
C GLU A 57 57.44 -8.51 13.36
N LEU A 58 57.64 -9.53 14.21
CA LEU A 58 56.58 -10.10 15.05
C LEU A 58 55.92 -9.02 15.92
N ARG A 59 56.75 -8.23 16.64
CA ARG A 59 56.28 -7.09 17.46
C ARG A 59 55.64 -5.96 16.65
N ALA A 60 55.91 -5.86 15.35
CA ALA A 60 55.22 -4.91 14.48
C ALA A 60 53.83 -5.43 14.09
N HIS A 61 53.72 -6.72 13.77
CA HIS A 61 52.47 -7.40 13.48
C HIS A 61 51.52 -7.39 14.68
N ASP A 62 51.97 -7.84 15.85
CA ASP A 62 51.15 -7.87 17.08
C ASP A 62 50.63 -6.49 17.47
N ARG A 63 51.42 -5.44 17.22
CA ARG A 63 51.02 -4.05 17.45
C ARG A 63 49.95 -3.59 16.46
N ILE A 64 49.94 -4.07 15.22
CA ILE A 64 48.89 -3.76 14.23
C ILE A 64 47.59 -4.44 14.65
N VAL A 65 47.63 -5.74 14.97
CA VAL A 65 46.46 -6.50 15.45
C VAL A 65 45.84 -5.84 16.70
N LEU A 66 46.66 -5.41 17.66
CA LEU A 66 46.17 -4.69 18.85
C LEU A 66 45.54 -3.32 18.53
N MET A 67 46.00 -2.62 17.47
CA MET A 67 45.38 -1.37 17.03
C MET A 67 44.06 -1.61 16.29
N GLU A 68 43.95 -2.68 15.51
CA GLU A 68 42.70 -3.07 14.85
C GLU A 68 41.66 -3.56 15.88
N GLU A 69 42.05 -4.32 16.91
CA GLU A 69 41.16 -4.63 18.04
C GLU A 69 40.70 -3.37 18.78
N GLU A 70 41.58 -2.40 19.05
CA GLU A 70 41.20 -1.15 19.73
C GLU A 70 40.22 -0.29 18.90
N ASP A 71 40.40 -0.16 17.58
CA ASP A 71 39.48 0.60 16.73
C ASP A 71 38.13 -0.13 16.51
N ILE A 72 38.09 -1.48 16.53
CA ILE A 72 36.84 -2.25 16.53
C ILE A 72 36.08 -2.07 17.87
N ASP A 73 36.75 -2.21 19.02
CA ASP A 73 36.11 -2.01 20.34
C ASP A 73 35.64 -0.55 20.51
N ARG A 74 36.32 0.41 19.84
CA ARG A 74 35.92 1.82 19.75
C ARG A 74 34.66 2.01 18.90
N LEU A 75 34.58 1.41 17.71
CA LEU A 75 33.39 1.43 16.86
C LEU A 75 32.18 0.81 17.58
N VAL A 76 32.37 -0.32 18.26
CA VAL A 76 31.31 -0.98 19.05
C VAL A 76 30.87 -0.13 20.25
N THR A 77 31.80 0.54 20.94
CA THR A 77 31.43 1.40 22.09
C THR A 77 30.80 2.73 21.67
N ASP A 78 31.19 3.33 20.54
CA ASP A 78 30.59 4.58 20.05
C ASP A 78 29.24 4.36 19.35
N THR A 79 29.05 3.26 18.62
CA THR A 79 27.71 2.86 18.12
C THR A 79 26.74 2.57 19.28
N ARG A 80 27.20 1.87 20.32
CA ARG A 80 26.39 1.63 21.52
C ARG A 80 26.05 2.91 22.29
N LYS A 81 27.00 3.85 22.43
CA LYS A 81 26.72 5.21 22.97
C LYS A 81 25.73 5.99 22.11
N LYS A 82 25.73 5.80 20.78
CA LYS A 82 24.76 6.42 19.87
C LYS A 82 23.35 5.88 20.14
N GLN A 83 23.20 4.55 20.23
CA GLN A 83 21.94 3.91 20.62
C GLN A 83 21.48 4.29 22.04
N GLU A 84 22.39 4.42 23.01
CA GLU A 84 22.08 4.88 24.38
C GLU A 84 21.71 6.39 24.45
N ARG A 85 22.12 7.19 23.46
CA ARG A 85 21.66 8.58 23.28
C ARG A 85 20.30 8.65 22.58
N GLU A 86 20.09 7.83 21.56
CA GLU A 86 18.83 7.73 20.82
C GLU A 86 17.70 7.19 21.72
N ARG A 87 18.01 6.23 22.61
CA ARG A 87 17.11 5.76 23.69
C ARG A 87 16.90 6.77 24.83
N ARG A 88 17.53 7.94 24.80
CA ARG A 88 17.33 9.05 25.77
C ARG A 88 16.74 10.30 25.10
N GLY A 89 16.08 10.12 23.95
CA GLY A 89 15.54 11.17 23.08
C GLY A 89 14.22 11.84 23.49
N SER A 90 13.91 12.00 24.79
CA SER A 90 12.80 12.85 25.24
C SER A 90 13.07 13.46 26.63
N GLY A 91 12.86 14.78 26.75
CA GLY A 91 13.11 15.56 27.97
C GLY A 91 14.22 16.61 27.83
N LEU A 92 13.89 17.82 27.37
CA LEU A 92 14.80 18.96 27.46
C LEU A 92 14.88 19.46 28.91
N ALA A 93 16.08 19.41 29.50
CA ALA A 93 16.35 20.02 30.80
C ALA A 93 16.65 21.52 30.64
N VAL A 94 15.71 22.39 31.02
CA VAL A 94 15.90 23.84 31.07
C VAL A 94 16.79 24.22 32.27
N PRO A 95 17.83 25.07 32.10
CA PRO A 95 18.72 25.46 33.19
C PRO A 95 18.06 26.47 34.13
N ASN A 96 17.49 26.00 35.26
CA ASN A 96 16.74 26.84 36.19
C ASN A 96 17.66 27.64 37.14
N LEU A 97 17.77 28.96 36.92
CA LEU A 97 18.70 29.87 37.61
C LEU A 97 18.12 30.52 38.89
N LYS A 98 17.38 29.78 39.73
CA LYS A 98 16.85 30.30 41.02
C LYS A 98 16.89 29.27 42.16
N LYS A 99 18.03 29.17 42.87
CA LYS A 99 18.07 28.68 44.28
C LYS A 99 19.34 29.05 45.05
N MET A 100 19.49 30.34 45.36
CA MET A 100 20.17 30.76 46.60
C MET A 100 19.12 30.82 47.74
N PHE A 101 19.58 30.74 49.00
CA PHE A 101 18.80 30.72 50.25
C PHE A 101 17.95 29.44 50.49
N GLY A 102 17.78 28.98 51.74
CA GLY A 102 16.64 28.08 52.05
C GLY A 102 16.65 26.99 53.16
N ARG A 103 17.74 26.68 53.88
CA ARG A 103 17.78 26.06 55.26
C ARG A 103 16.82 24.88 55.66
N ARG A 104 17.40 23.67 55.84
CA ARG A 104 17.09 22.54 56.81
C ARG A 104 15.67 21.93 56.98
N GLY A 105 15.63 20.58 56.97
CA GLY A 105 14.64 19.68 57.62
C GLY A 105 14.00 18.68 56.64
N SER A 106 13.55 17.46 56.97
CA SER A 106 13.77 16.54 58.12
C SER A 106 13.30 15.11 57.70
N ASN A 107 13.79 14.04 58.33
CA ASN A 107 13.59 12.60 57.98
C ASN A 107 12.19 12.15 57.49
N SER A 108 12.12 11.44 56.35
CA SER A 108 11.61 10.04 56.20
C SER A 108 11.39 9.68 54.71
N GLY A 109 11.36 8.41 54.27
CA GLY A 109 11.79 7.22 55.00
C GLY A 109 11.17 5.87 54.58
N ASN A 110 11.21 5.43 53.31
CA ASN A 110 11.32 3.98 53.01
C ASN A 110 11.73 3.59 51.57
N PHE A 111 12.55 2.52 51.54
CA PHE A 111 12.89 1.55 50.48
C PHE A 111 12.42 1.72 49.02
N GLN A 112 13.41 1.69 48.11
CA GLN A 112 13.28 1.10 46.77
C GLN A 112 14.10 -0.20 46.70
N LEU A 113 13.54 -1.26 46.10
CA LEU A 113 14.18 -2.57 45.97
C LEU A 113 14.56 -2.83 44.50
N ASN A 114 15.71 -2.31 44.03
CA ASN A 114 16.17 -2.56 42.65
C ASN A 114 17.68 -2.37 42.35
N SER A 115 18.54 -2.06 43.33
CA SER A 115 19.97 -1.78 43.05
C SER A 115 20.87 -3.01 42.87
N SER A 116 20.41 -4.21 43.23
CA SER A 116 21.27 -5.39 43.42
C SER A 116 21.80 -6.05 42.14
N THR A 117 21.30 -5.68 40.97
CA THR A 117 21.71 -6.29 39.68
C THR A 117 22.76 -5.48 38.92
N GLU A 118 22.66 -4.14 38.90
CA GLU A 118 23.63 -3.28 38.22
C GLU A 118 24.99 -3.28 38.94
N ASP A 119 25.00 -3.24 40.28
CA ASP A 119 26.23 -3.27 41.07
C ASP A 119 27.06 -4.53 40.79
N LEU A 120 26.44 -5.72 40.77
CA LEU A 120 27.10 -7.00 40.45
C LEU A 120 27.66 -7.05 39.02
N VAL A 121 27.01 -6.38 38.07
CA VAL A 121 27.53 -6.24 36.70
C VAL A 121 28.71 -5.27 36.68
N SER A 122 28.65 -4.17 37.44
CA SER A 122 29.76 -3.21 37.57
C SER A 122 31.01 -3.85 38.20
N GLU A 123 30.82 -4.69 39.22
CA GLU A 123 31.89 -5.36 39.97
C GLU A 123 32.56 -6.46 39.14
N LYS A 124 31.78 -7.26 38.38
CA LYS A 124 32.34 -8.15 37.35
C LYS A 124 33.13 -7.37 36.28
N ARG A 125 32.72 -6.16 35.93
CA ARG A 125 33.42 -5.28 34.97
C ARG A 125 34.74 -4.75 35.54
N SER A 126 34.76 -4.30 36.80
CA SER A 126 35.98 -3.81 37.47
C SER A 126 36.99 -4.94 37.68
N ALA A 127 36.56 -6.11 38.13
CA ALA A 127 37.39 -7.30 38.28
C ALA A 127 38.00 -7.77 36.95
N ARG A 128 37.24 -7.77 35.84
CA ARG A 128 37.75 -8.10 34.50
C ARG A 128 38.78 -7.06 34.01
N ARG A 129 38.59 -5.78 34.34
CA ARG A 129 39.54 -4.69 34.03
C ARG A 129 40.84 -4.82 34.83
N GLN A 130 40.77 -5.09 36.14
CA GLN A 130 41.94 -5.32 36.98
C GLN A 130 42.73 -6.57 36.55
N ARG A 131 42.06 -7.67 36.17
CA ARG A 131 42.74 -8.86 35.62
C ARG A 131 43.48 -8.56 34.30
N ARG A 132 42.87 -7.78 33.39
CA ARG A 132 43.55 -7.31 32.16
C ARG A 132 44.74 -6.39 32.48
N GLN A 133 44.60 -5.50 33.46
CA GLN A 133 45.69 -4.61 33.89
C GLN A 133 46.86 -5.38 34.51
N LYS A 134 46.62 -6.31 35.45
CA LYS A 134 47.69 -7.18 36.00
C LYS A 134 48.36 -8.05 34.94
N LYS A 135 47.61 -8.54 33.92
CA LYS A 135 48.24 -9.25 32.79
C LYS A 135 49.13 -8.32 31.96
N ARG A 136 48.75 -7.06 31.77
CA ARG A 136 49.59 -6.06 31.06
C ARG A 136 50.82 -5.66 31.87
N GLU A 137 50.67 -5.47 33.18
CA GLU A 137 51.79 -5.17 34.08
C GLU A 137 52.79 -6.33 34.09
N LYS A 138 52.32 -7.57 34.28
CA LYS A 138 53.20 -8.74 34.20
C LYS A 138 53.87 -8.88 32.82
N LEU A 139 53.14 -8.72 31.72
CA LEU A 139 53.75 -8.78 30.37
C LEU A 139 54.71 -7.62 30.05
N VAL A 140 54.73 -6.55 30.86
CA VAL A 140 55.73 -5.47 30.77
C VAL A 140 56.94 -5.77 31.67
N GLU A 141 56.71 -6.41 32.82
CA GLU A 141 57.74 -6.94 33.72
C GLU A 141 58.54 -8.08 33.05
N ASP A 142 57.83 -9.11 32.54
CA ASP A 142 58.36 -10.21 31.73
C ASP A 142 59.09 -9.69 30.46
N ALA A 143 58.72 -8.51 29.93
CA ALA A 143 59.38 -7.88 28.78
C ALA A 143 60.51 -6.90 29.15
N GLN A 144 60.68 -6.55 30.43
CA GLN A 144 61.83 -5.81 30.95
C GLN A 144 62.93 -6.75 31.45
N HIS A 145 62.62 -8.01 31.74
CA HIS A 145 63.56 -9.05 32.14
C HIS A 145 63.48 -10.26 31.19
N GLY A 146 63.88 -10.04 29.93
CA GLY A 146 63.98 -11.11 28.93
C GLY A 146 65.02 -12.17 29.31
N GLU A 147 64.72 -13.43 29.01
CA GLU A 147 65.50 -14.60 29.42
C GLU A 147 66.80 -14.74 28.62
N ASP A 148 67.90 -14.16 29.13
CA ASP A 148 69.28 -14.55 28.81
C ASP A 148 70.18 -14.25 30.03
N GLY A 149 70.01 -15.05 31.10
CA GLY A 149 70.60 -14.77 32.42
C GLY A 149 70.51 -15.91 33.43
N GLN A 150 70.48 -17.16 32.97
CA GLN A 150 70.35 -18.34 33.83
C GLN A 150 71.56 -19.29 33.69
N LEU A 151 72.53 -19.18 34.61
CA LEU A 151 73.34 -20.28 35.17
C LEU A 151 74.41 -19.76 36.16
N MET A 152 74.75 -20.59 37.16
CA MET A 152 75.81 -20.44 38.19
C MET A 152 75.59 -19.26 39.18
N TYR A 153 75.33 -19.44 40.50
CA TYR A 153 76.22 -19.99 41.55
C TYR A 153 77.64 -19.34 41.47
N GLU A 154 78.17 -18.64 42.47
CA GLU A 154 78.10 -18.77 43.93
C GLU A 154 78.27 -17.44 44.68
N MET A 155 78.01 -17.46 46.01
CA MET A 155 78.66 -16.69 47.11
C MET A 155 78.85 -15.16 47.02
N GLU A 156 78.93 -14.38 48.10
CA GLU A 156 78.58 -14.40 49.53
C GLU A 156 79.32 -13.17 50.13
N GLU A 157 78.91 -12.68 51.30
CA GLU A 157 79.59 -11.65 52.12
C GLU A 157 80.08 -10.31 51.47
N GLY A 158 79.28 -9.26 51.69
CA GLY A 158 79.67 -8.25 52.68
C GLY A 158 80.32 -6.93 52.24
N GLY A 159 80.42 -6.00 53.21
CA GLY A 159 81.29 -4.81 53.12
C GLY A 159 80.58 -3.47 52.82
N MET A 160 80.61 -2.55 53.79
CA MET A 160 80.11 -1.17 53.62
C MET A 160 81.16 -0.23 52.99
N LYS A 161 80.67 0.95 52.56
CA LYS A 161 81.21 2.31 52.86
C LYS A 161 81.88 3.12 51.72
N GLU A 162 81.86 4.43 51.97
CA GLU A 162 82.24 5.61 51.16
C GLU A 162 83.53 5.51 50.30
N GLY A 163 83.56 6.21 49.15
CA GLY A 163 84.79 6.40 48.35
C GLY A 163 84.67 7.49 47.28
N SER A 164 85.75 8.24 47.03
CA SER A 164 85.77 9.45 46.18
C SER A 164 86.63 9.31 44.90
N SER A 165 86.07 9.82 43.79
CA SER A 165 86.72 10.57 42.70
C SER A 165 87.83 9.99 41.78
N THR A 166 87.99 10.71 40.65
CA THR A 166 89.23 11.01 39.87
C THR A 166 89.85 10.00 38.90
N GLY A 167 89.76 10.35 37.60
CA GLY A 167 90.81 10.16 36.57
C GLY A 167 90.88 8.82 35.81
N GLU A 168 91.46 8.73 34.59
CA GLU A 168 91.80 9.75 33.58
C GLU A 168 92.17 9.03 32.24
N SER A 169 91.87 9.63 31.06
CA SER A 169 92.43 9.27 29.73
C SER A 169 92.08 7.88 29.14
N SER A 170 92.20 7.59 27.83
CA SER A 170 92.50 8.40 26.62
C SER A 170 92.18 7.65 25.32
N GLU A 171 91.83 8.38 24.24
CA GLU A 171 91.86 7.96 22.81
C GLU A 171 90.87 6.83 22.37
N ARG A 172 90.48 6.69 21.09
CA ARG A 172 90.90 7.32 19.82
C ARG A 172 89.73 7.47 18.82
N GLU A 173 89.90 8.25 17.75
CA GLU A 173 88.90 8.49 16.69
C GLU A 173 88.87 7.37 15.62
N ASP A 174 87.67 6.89 15.21
CA ASP A 174 87.31 6.49 13.82
C ASP A 174 85.81 6.09 13.71
N SER A 175 84.93 6.95 13.15
CA SER A 175 83.52 6.59 12.84
C SER A 175 82.71 7.56 11.95
N ASP A 176 83.22 8.75 11.63
CA ASP A 176 82.39 9.93 11.26
C ASP A 176 81.77 9.93 9.85
N GLU A 177 82.08 8.94 9.01
CA GLU A 177 81.66 8.89 7.60
C GLU A 177 80.38 8.06 7.34
N ILE A 178 80.08 7.06 8.18
CA ILE A 178 78.89 6.19 8.00
C ILE A 178 77.59 6.93 8.38
N ASP A 179 77.59 7.68 9.47
CA ASP A 179 76.38 8.35 9.99
C ASP A 179 75.84 9.43 9.04
N ARG A 180 76.72 10.11 8.29
CA ARG A 180 76.31 11.14 7.31
C ARG A 180 75.45 10.57 6.19
N HIS A 181 75.75 9.36 5.72
CA HIS A 181 74.97 8.72 4.67
C HIS A 181 73.60 8.21 5.19
N HIS A 182 73.55 7.77 6.45
CA HIS A 182 72.32 7.33 7.09
C HIS A 182 71.37 8.51 7.43
N LEU A 183 71.92 9.64 7.89
CA LEU A 183 71.15 10.86 8.18
C LEU A 183 70.47 11.46 6.94
N ASN A 184 71.15 11.46 5.78
CA ASN A 184 70.56 11.95 4.53
C ASN A 184 69.37 11.10 4.05
N LEU A 185 69.47 9.77 4.13
CA LEU A 185 68.37 8.85 3.81
C LEU A 185 67.14 9.08 4.73
N ILE A 186 67.38 9.32 6.02
CA ILE A 186 66.33 9.65 6.99
C ILE A 186 65.68 11.02 6.68
N ALA A 187 66.45 12.00 6.20
CA ALA A 187 65.96 13.32 5.80
C ALA A 187 65.03 13.24 4.58
N GLU A 188 65.42 12.52 3.53
CA GLU A 188 64.58 12.31 2.34
C GLU A 188 63.30 11.51 2.67
N ALA A 189 63.40 10.47 3.49
CA ALA A 189 62.24 9.72 3.96
C ALA A 189 61.22 10.61 4.70
N LYS A 190 61.70 11.52 5.58
CA LYS A 190 60.84 12.53 6.24
C LYS A 190 60.21 13.51 5.24
N ALA A 191 60.97 13.97 4.23
CA ALA A 191 60.46 14.90 3.21
C ALA A 191 59.35 14.27 2.36
N ASN A 192 59.55 13.04 1.88
CA ASN A 192 58.56 12.32 1.08
C ASN A 192 57.32 11.94 1.89
N ARG A 193 57.46 11.55 3.17
CA ARG A 193 56.30 11.30 4.06
C ARG A 193 55.46 12.57 4.29
N ARG A 194 56.09 13.74 4.46
CA ARG A 194 55.38 15.04 4.52
C ARG A 194 54.69 15.42 3.22
N ARG A 195 55.29 15.16 2.05
CA ARG A 195 54.63 15.37 0.74
C ARG A 195 53.42 14.44 0.55
N SER A 196 53.56 13.17 0.91
CA SER A 196 52.46 12.18 0.83
C SER A 196 51.27 12.57 1.71
N TRP A 197 51.51 12.93 2.98
CA TRP A 197 50.44 13.37 3.88
C TRP A 197 49.72 14.63 3.37
N ARG A 198 50.45 15.62 2.85
CA ARG A 198 49.82 16.83 2.24
C ARG A 198 48.98 16.49 1.00
N ARG A 199 49.40 15.54 0.16
CA ARG A 199 48.59 15.04 -0.97
C ARG A 199 47.31 14.34 -0.46
N TRP A 200 47.42 13.47 0.53
CA TRP A 200 46.27 12.78 1.12
C TRP A 200 45.27 13.72 1.78
N VAL A 201 45.72 14.74 2.52
CA VAL A 201 44.85 15.79 3.07
C VAL A 201 44.16 16.56 1.95
N PHE A 202 44.90 16.98 0.91
CA PHE A 202 44.34 17.69 -0.24
C PHE A 202 43.27 16.86 -1.00
N ILE A 203 43.51 15.56 -1.19
CA ILE A 203 42.54 14.63 -1.79
C ILE A 203 41.28 14.53 -0.92
N HIS A 204 41.41 14.33 0.39
CA HIS A 204 40.24 14.29 1.29
C HIS A 204 39.50 15.63 1.36
N SER A 205 40.20 16.77 1.29
CA SER A 205 39.57 18.09 1.17
C SER A 205 38.79 18.23 -0.14
N LEU A 206 39.33 17.77 -1.28
CA LEU A 206 38.61 17.77 -2.55
C LEU A 206 37.38 16.86 -2.52
N ILE A 207 37.47 15.67 -1.91
CA ILE A 207 36.32 14.76 -1.73
C ILE A 207 35.26 15.42 -0.83
N ALA A 208 35.65 16.03 0.29
CA ALA A 208 34.73 16.72 1.19
C ALA A 208 34.06 17.95 0.52
N ILE A 209 34.80 18.71 -0.28
CA ILE A 209 34.28 19.83 -1.09
C ILE A 209 33.31 19.30 -2.16
N GLY A 210 33.66 18.22 -2.86
CA GLY A 210 32.77 17.57 -3.83
C GLY A 210 31.47 17.08 -3.19
N PHE A 211 31.55 16.44 -2.02
CA PHE A 211 30.38 15.97 -1.27
C PHE A 211 29.53 17.14 -0.75
N ALA A 212 30.15 18.23 -0.28
CA ALA A 212 29.44 19.45 0.10
C ALA A 212 28.76 20.12 -1.10
N ILE A 213 29.39 20.14 -2.28
CA ILE A 213 28.76 20.62 -3.53
C ILE A 213 27.59 19.73 -3.93
N LEU A 214 27.70 18.41 -3.82
CA LEU A 214 26.59 17.47 -4.08
C LEU A 214 25.43 17.67 -3.10
N ILE A 215 25.69 17.86 -1.81
CA ILE A 215 24.67 18.20 -0.80
C ILE A 215 24.00 19.55 -1.13
N LEU A 216 24.77 20.59 -1.44
CA LEU A 216 24.23 21.91 -1.80
C LEU A 216 23.43 21.87 -3.11
N MET A 217 23.84 21.05 -4.08
CA MET A 217 23.14 20.84 -5.34
C MET A 217 21.84 20.07 -5.12
N ALA A 218 21.84 18.99 -4.33
CA ALA A 218 20.64 18.26 -3.93
C ALA A 218 19.66 19.14 -3.13
N TRP A 219 20.16 19.94 -2.19
CA TRP A 219 19.37 20.90 -1.41
C TRP A 219 18.77 22.01 -2.28
N LYS A 220 19.53 22.53 -3.26
CA LYS A 220 19.04 23.53 -4.22
C LYS A 220 17.99 22.95 -5.16
N LEU A 221 18.18 21.71 -5.64
CA LEU A 221 17.19 20.99 -6.44
C LEU A 221 15.91 20.70 -5.63
N SER A 222 16.06 20.30 -4.36
CA SER A 222 14.95 20.13 -3.42
C SER A 222 14.17 21.44 -3.21
N LYS A 223 14.85 22.55 -2.88
CA LYS A 223 14.20 23.87 -2.69
C LYS A 223 13.57 24.44 -3.95
N ASN A 224 14.12 24.17 -5.14
CA ASN A 224 13.53 24.58 -6.41
C ASN A 224 12.34 23.70 -6.84
N ARG A 225 11.98 22.65 -6.11
CA ARG A 225 10.81 21.81 -6.37
C ARG A 225 9.49 22.41 -5.84
N LYS A 226 9.40 23.74 -5.75
CA LYS A 226 8.08 24.40 -5.78
C LYS A 226 7.45 24.06 -7.14
N SER A 227 6.27 23.45 -7.13
CA SER A 227 5.49 23.20 -8.33
C SER A 227 5.35 24.51 -9.12
N LYS A 228 5.53 24.46 -10.44
CA LYS A 228 5.13 25.58 -11.29
C LYS A 228 3.60 25.67 -11.15
N PRO A 229 3.00 26.84 -10.90
CA PRO A 229 1.55 26.96 -10.83
C PRO A 229 0.97 26.45 -12.15
N LEU A 230 0.06 25.47 -12.06
CA LEU A 230 -0.50 24.81 -13.22
C LEU A 230 -1.22 25.82 -14.09
N LYS A 231 -0.76 25.97 -15.34
CA LYS A 231 -1.39 26.85 -16.34
C LYS A 231 -2.65 26.19 -16.90
N GLN A 232 -3.65 26.08 -16.05
CA GLN A 232 -4.96 25.54 -16.37
C GLN A 232 -5.66 26.48 -17.35
N ALA A 233 -6.12 25.92 -18.49
CA ALA A 233 -7.01 26.63 -19.39
C ALA A 233 -8.42 26.60 -18.80
N LEU A 234 -9.00 27.77 -18.53
CA LEU A 234 -10.37 27.87 -18.05
C LEU A 234 -11.35 27.74 -19.23
N VAL A 235 -12.39 26.93 -19.05
CA VAL A 235 -13.49 26.70 -20.02
C VAL A 235 -14.80 27.17 -19.40
N SER A 236 -15.65 27.87 -20.15
CA SER A 236 -16.97 28.27 -19.65
C SER A 236 -18.07 27.30 -20.06
N ASN A 237 -19.00 27.04 -19.13
CA ASN A 237 -20.26 26.35 -19.39
C ASN A 237 -21.40 27.31 -19.81
N GLY A 238 -21.11 28.62 -19.87
CA GLY A 238 -22.07 29.69 -20.16
C GLY A 238 -22.50 30.53 -18.94
N THR A 239 -22.26 30.05 -17.71
CA THR A 239 -22.58 30.79 -16.46
C THR A 239 -21.36 31.00 -15.55
N ALA A 240 -20.41 30.07 -15.58
CA ALA A 240 -19.22 30.01 -14.73
C ALA A 240 -17.96 29.70 -15.55
N LEU A 241 -16.78 29.73 -14.92
CA LEU A 241 -15.52 29.23 -15.49
C LEU A 241 -15.05 28.00 -14.73
N PHE A 242 -14.62 26.98 -15.46
CA PHE A 242 -14.11 25.72 -14.93
C PHE A 242 -12.66 25.56 -15.34
N ALA A 243 -11.78 25.26 -14.38
CA ALA A 243 -10.51 24.62 -14.65
C ALA A 243 -10.77 23.16 -15.10
N PRO A 244 -9.74 22.39 -15.51
CA PRO A 244 -9.88 20.95 -15.68
C PRO A 244 -10.45 20.32 -14.40
N THR A 245 -11.64 19.72 -14.49
CA THR A 245 -12.37 19.11 -13.37
C THR A 245 -12.61 17.64 -13.67
N THR A 246 -12.38 16.78 -12.69
CA THR A 246 -12.62 15.34 -12.77
C THR A 246 -13.46 14.88 -11.58
N LEU A 247 -14.55 14.16 -11.89
CA LEU A 247 -15.42 13.46 -10.95
C LEU A 247 -15.12 11.96 -11.05
N ILE A 248 -14.66 11.35 -9.97
CA ILE A 248 -14.58 9.89 -9.83
C ILE A 248 -15.67 9.36 -8.90
N ILE A 249 -16.38 8.33 -9.32
CA ILE A 249 -17.42 7.65 -8.55
C ILE A 249 -17.00 6.19 -8.39
N SER A 250 -16.87 5.71 -7.15
CA SER A 250 -16.65 4.30 -6.85
C SER A 250 -17.95 3.62 -6.42
N LEU A 251 -18.29 2.52 -7.10
CA LEU A 251 -19.42 1.66 -6.83
C LEU A 251 -18.91 0.39 -6.14
N ASP A 252 -19.01 0.31 -4.82
CA ASP A 252 -18.42 -0.79 -4.04
C ASP A 252 -19.02 -2.15 -4.43
N GLY A 253 -18.16 -3.16 -4.63
CA GLY A 253 -18.56 -4.53 -4.99
C GLY A 253 -19.24 -4.67 -6.35
N PHE A 254 -19.23 -3.63 -7.20
CA PHE A 254 -19.90 -3.66 -8.50
C PHE A 254 -19.13 -4.53 -9.50
N ARG A 255 -19.57 -5.78 -9.62
CA ARG A 255 -18.99 -6.83 -10.47
C ARG A 255 -19.20 -6.55 -11.96
N ALA A 256 -18.18 -6.82 -12.78
CA ALA A 256 -18.16 -6.45 -14.20
C ALA A 256 -19.31 -7.04 -15.06
N ASP A 257 -19.86 -8.20 -14.69
CA ASP A 257 -21.00 -8.82 -15.39
C ASP A 257 -22.35 -8.15 -15.10
N PHE A 258 -22.47 -7.33 -14.05
CA PHE A 258 -23.71 -6.61 -13.75
C PHE A 258 -24.11 -5.63 -14.88
N LEU A 259 -23.16 -5.23 -15.72
CA LEU A 259 -23.38 -4.46 -16.95
C LEU A 259 -24.18 -5.25 -18.01
N GLN A 260 -24.04 -6.59 -18.09
CA GLN A 260 -24.73 -7.41 -19.10
C GLN A 260 -26.16 -7.82 -18.68
N ARG A 261 -26.53 -7.66 -17.40
CA ARG A 261 -27.80 -8.17 -16.83
C ARG A 261 -29.07 -7.41 -17.22
N GLY A 262 -28.96 -6.39 -18.08
CA GLY A 262 -30.09 -5.53 -18.48
C GLY A 262 -30.60 -4.57 -17.39
N LEU A 263 -29.85 -4.44 -16.29
CA LEU A 263 -30.19 -3.63 -15.11
C LEU A 263 -29.67 -2.18 -15.18
N THR A 264 -28.81 -1.90 -16.16
CA THR A 264 -27.81 -0.82 -16.12
C THR A 264 -27.83 0.04 -17.41
N PRO A 265 -29.01 0.57 -17.83
CA PRO A 265 -29.12 1.30 -19.09
C PRO A 265 -28.27 2.57 -19.14
N THR A 266 -28.12 3.30 -18.03
CA THR A 266 -27.32 4.53 -17.98
C THR A 266 -25.83 4.22 -18.13
N LEU A 267 -25.32 3.23 -17.38
CA LEU A 267 -23.93 2.78 -17.49
C LEU A 267 -23.61 2.25 -18.89
N ASN A 268 -24.53 1.49 -19.52
CA ASN A 268 -24.33 1.00 -20.88
C ASN A 268 -24.36 2.12 -21.93
N SER A 269 -25.18 3.17 -21.77
CA SER A 269 -25.09 4.37 -22.63
C SER A 269 -23.77 5.11 -22.40
N PHE A 270 -23.31 5.20 -21.15
CA PHE A 270 -22.04 5.85 -20.80
C PHE A 270 -20.82 5.10 -21.36
N ILE A 271 -20.87 3.77 -21.47
CA ILE A 271 -19.89 2.95 -22.22
C ILE A 271 -19.98 3.24 -23.73
N ALA A 272 -21.18 3.22 -24.31
CA ALA A 272 -21.39 3.47 -25.73
C ALA A 272 -20.96 4.89 -26.17
N GLU A 273 -20.90 5.84 -25.24
CA GLU A 273 -20.42 7.21 -25.45
C GLU A 273 -19.05 7.49 -24.79
N GLY A 274 -18.36 6.43 -24.31
CA GLY A 274 -17.18 6.51 -23.45
C GLY A 274 -16.01 5.62 -23.91
N VAL A 275 -15.02 5.50 -23.02
CA VAL A 275 -13.86 4.60 -23.15
C VAL A 275 -13.72 3.70 -21.91
N SER A 276 -13.57 2.40 -22.14
CA SER A 276 -13.53 1.38 -21.07
C SER A 276 -12.73 0.13 -21.48
N PRO A 277 -12.07 -0.59 -20.55
CA PRO A 277 -11.67 -1.97 -20.78
C PRO A 277 -12.89 -2.89 -20.73
N LYS A 278 -12.73 -4.19 -21.05
CA LYS A 278 -13.79 -5.19 -20.82
C LYS A 278 -14.08 -5.41 -19.33
N TRP A 279 -13.07 -5.22 -18.49
CA TRP A 279 -13.13 -5.16 -17.03
C TRP A 279 -11.81 -4.56 -16.51
N MET A 280 -11.80 -4.13 -15.27
CA MET A 280 -10.58 -3.79 -14.52
C MET A 280 -10.26 -4.93 -13.55
N HIS A 281 -8.98 -5.25 -13.37
CA HIS A 281 -8.56 -6.16 -12.29
C HIS A 281 -8.35 -5.35 -11.00
N PRO A 282 -8.88 -5.82 -9.85
CA PRO A 282 -8.46 -5.30 -8.55
C PRO A 282 -7.00 -5.70 -8.25
N SER A 283 -6.47 -5.23 -7.14
CA SER A 283 -5.25 -5.76 -6.52
C SER A 283 -5.60 -6.86 -5.52
N PHE A 284 -4.64 -7.73 -5.21
CA PHE A 284 -4.82 -8.81 -4.23
C PHE A 284 -4.43 -8.36 -2.82
N PRO A 285 -5.20 -8.72 -1.76
CA PRO A 285 -6.53 -9.32 -1.80
C PRO A 285 -7.60 -8.34 -2.30
N SER A 286 -8.62 -8.84 -2.99
CA SER A 286 -9.71 -8.06 -3.60
C SER A 286 -10.76 -7.57 -2.57
N VAL A 287 -10.29 -6.91 -1.49
CA VAL A 287 -11.11 -6.33 -0.40
C VAL A 287 -11.03 -4.80 -0.37
N THR A 288 -12.05 -4.21 0.26
CA THR A 288 -12.45 -2.81 0.09
C THR A 288 -11.37 -1.78 0.39
N PHE A 289 -10.80 -1.78 1.60
CA PHE A 289 -9.87 -0.73 2.03
C PHE A 289 -8.55 -0.75 1.25
N PRO A 290 -7.90 -1.92 1.03
CA PRO A 290 -6.78 -2.03 0.13
C PRO A 290 -7.08 -1.50 -1.28
N ASN A 291 -8.21 -1.89 -1.90
CA ASN A 291 -8.47 -1.55 -3.30
C ASN A 291 -8.91 -0.10 -3.50
N HIS A 292 -9.72 0.47 -2.60
CA HIS A 292 -10.02 1.91 -2.62
C HIS A 292 -8.78 2.77 -2.36
N TYR A 293 -7.80 2.29 -1.59
CA TYR A 293 -6.56 3.02 -1.35
C TYR A 293 -5.50 2.78 -2.42
N THR A 294 -5.50 1.62 -3.10
CA THR A 294 -4.80 1.37 -4.36
C THR A 294 -5.30 2.34 -5.44
N LEU A 295 -6.62 2.43 -5.65
CA LEU A 295 -7.24 3.42 -6.55
C LEU A 295 -6.85 4.86 -6.17
N ALA A 296 -6.67 5.14 -4.87
CA ALA A 296 -6.30 6.45 -4.38
C ALA A 296 -4.82 6.83 -4.62
N THR A 297 -3.89 5.85 -4.67
CA THR A 297 -2.43 6.06 -4.61
C THR A 297 -1.64 5.51 -5.79
N GLY A 298 -2.24 4.62 -6.59
CA GLY A 298 -1.58 3.86 -7.65
C GLY A 298 -0.55 2.82 -7.15
N LEU A 299 -0.55 2.52 -5.86
CA LEU A 299 0.36 1.58 -5.22
C LEU A 299 -0.32 0.24 -4.97
N TYR A 300 0.43 -0.85 -4.96
CA TYR A 300 -0.05 -2.14 -4.46
C TYR A 300 -0.24 -2.13 -2.92
N PRO A 301 -1.04 -3.04 -2.36
CA PRO A 301 -1.20 -3.21 -0.91
C PRO A 301 0.13 -3.44 -0.15
N GLU A 302 1.11 -4.14 -0.76
CA GLU A 302 2.46 -4.29 -0.17
C GLU A 302 3.27 -2.98 -0.12
N SER A 303 2.88 -1.95 -0.88
CA SER A 303 3.60 -0.67 -0.98
C SER A 303 2.91 0.47 -0.20
N HIS A 304 1.58 0.47 -0.12
CA HIS A 304 0.83 1.47 0.68
C HIS A 304 0.49 1.01 2.10
N GLY A 305 0.78 -0.25 2.46
CA GLY A 305 0.73 -0.76 3.84
C GLY A 305 -0.66 -1.03 4.41
N ILE A 306 -1.72 -0.88 3.62
CA ILE A 306 -3.10 -1.28 3.96
C ILE A 306 -3.33 -2.62 3.27
N VAL A 307 -2.99 -3.70 3.96
CA VAL A 307 -2.84 -5.05 3.36
C VAL A 307 -4.11 -5.88 3.42
N SER A 308 -5.08 -5.49 4.27
CA SER A 308 -6.41 -6.09 4.36
C SER A 308 -7.35 -5.14 5.13
N ASN A 309 -8.63 -5.49 5.23
CA ASN A 309 -9.59 -4.80 6.10
C ASN A 309 -9.27 -5.02 7.60
N THR A 310 -8.53 -6.07 7.96
CA THR A 310 -8.06 -6.39 9.32
C THR A 310 -6.63 -6.94 9.28
N PHE A 311 -5.71 -6.45 10.11
CA PHE A 311 -4.35 -7.00 10.21
C PHE A 311 -3.61 -6.57 11.49
N TRP A 312 -2.60 -7.34 11.89
CA TRP A 312 -1.62 -7.00 12.92
C TRP A 312 -0.35 -6.39 12.32
N ASP A 313 0.11 -5.27 12.89
CA ASP A 313 1.45 -4.72 12.62
C ASP A 313 2.40 -5.11 13.77
N PRO A 314 3.41 -5.97 13.52
CA PRO A 314 4.33 -6.44 14.54
C PRO A 314 5.37 -5.39 14.98
N GLU A 315 5.57 -4.30 14.24
CA GLU A 315 6.46 -3.20 14.64
C GLU A 315 5.73 -2.18 15.52
N LEU A 316 4.47 -1.87 15.16
CA LEU A 316 3.60 -0.98 15.94
C LEU A 316 2.98 -1.67 17.16
N GLN A 317 3.00 -3.01 17.22
CA GLN A 317 2.32 -3.84 18.24
C GLN A 317 0.84 -3.47 18.38
N ALA A 318 0.17 -3.29 17.23
CA ALA A 318 -1.19 -2.81 17.14
C ALA A 318 -1.98 -3.52 16.03
N GLN A 319 -3.30 -3.62 16.22
CA GLN A 319 -4.22 -4.20 15.24
C GLN A 319 -5.00 -3.12 14.50
N PHE A 320 -4.94 -3.14 13.17
CA PHE A 320 -5.84 -2.40 12.30
C PHE A 320 -7.17 -3.13 12.15
N PHE A 321 -8.28 -2.40 12.25
CA PHE A 321 -9.63 -2.94 12.08
C PHE A 321 -10.52 -1.87 11.44
N TYR A 322 -10.90 -2.04 10.17
CA TYR A 322 -11.45 -0.95 9.35
C TYR A 322 -12.69 -0.25 9.93
N THR A 323 -13.62 -0.98 10.58
CA THR A 323 -14.86 -0.40 11.15
C THR A 323 -14.68 0.25 12.53
N ASP A 324 -13.46 0.38 13.03
CA ASP A 324 -13.13 1.01 14.30
C ASP A 324 -12.34 2.30 14.01
N PRO A 325 -12.99 3.48 13.99
CA PRO A 325 -12.33 4.73 13.58
C PRO A 325 -11.18 5.14 14.50
N ASP A 326 -11.31 4.89 15.80
CA ASP A 326 -10.30 5.21 16.82
C ASP A 326 -8.99 4.44 16.58
N ARG A 327 -9.09 3.24 15.98
CA ARG A 327 -7.93 2.48 15.49
C ARG A 327 -7.57 2.78 14.04
N SER A 328 -8.52 2.88 13.11
CA SER A 328 -8.25 2.84 11.66
C SER A 328 -7.86 4.18 11.04
N LEU A 329 -8.25 5.32 11.65
CA LEU A 329 -7.96 6.66 11.11
C LEU A 329 -6.58 7.22 11.51
N ASP A 330 -5.78 6.48 12.29
CA ASP A 330 -4.42 6.90 12.64
C ASP A 330 -3.50 6.93 11.39
N PRO A 331 -2.85 8.05 11.06
CA PRO A 331 -1.97 8.17 9.89
C PRO A 331 -0.86 7.11 9.79
N LYS A 332 -0.44 6.48 10.90
CA LYS A 332 0.60 5.43 10.90
C LYS A 332 0.29 4.22 10.02
N TRP A 333 -0.99 3.99 9.68
CA TRP A 333 -1.38 2.89 8.80
C TRP A 333 -1.21 3.24 7.31
N TRP A 334 -1.33 4.52 6.95
CA TRP A 334 -1.62 4.94 5.57
C TRP A 334 -0.37 5.43 4.86
N GLY A 335 0.31 4.52 4.16
CA GLY A 335 1.49 4.83 3.35
C GLY A 335 1.16 5.52 2.02
N GLY A 336 2.20 5.84 1.25
CA GLY A 336 2.05 6.44 -0.08
C GLY A 336 1.56 7.88 -0.07
N GLU A 337 1.01 8.33 -1.21
CA GLU A 337 0.48 9.68 -1.38
C GLU A 337 -0.82 9.63 -2.21
N PRO A 338 -2.00 9.77 -1.60
CA PRO A 338 -3.27 9.66 -2.32
C PRO A 338 -3.56 10.89 -3.19
N PHE A 339 -4.47 10.78 -4.14
CA PHE A 339 -4.73 11.83 -5.14
C PHE A 339 -5.20 13.16 -4.53
N TRP A 340 -5.87 13.16 -3.37
CA TRP A 340 -6.23 14.38 -2.67
C TRP A 340 -5.00 15.10 -2.10
N VAL A 341 -4.09 14.38 -1.43
CA VAL A 341 -2.80 14.94 -0.99
C VAL A 341 -1.98 15.45 -2.18
N THR A 342 -1.97 14.67 -3.27
CA THR A 342 -1.27 15.00 -4.54
C THR A 342 -1.79 16.33 -5.11
N ALA A 343 -3.11 16.52 -5.11
CA ALA A 343 -3.80 17.71 -5.62
C ALA A 343 -3.53 18.95 -4.76
N GLU A 344 -3.74 18.84 -3.45
CA GLU A 344 -3.64 19.97 -2.53
C GLU A 344 -2.19 20.41 -2.26
N LYS A 345 -1.19 19.58 -2.63
CA LYS A 345 0.23 19.97 -2.73
C LYS A 345 0.55 20.74 -4.02
N GLN A 346 -0.24 20.56 -5.07
CA GLN A 346 -0.06 21.19 -6.38
C GLN A 346 -0.99 22.40 -6.62
N GLY A 347 -1.84 22.73 -5.64
CA GLY A 347 -2.79 23.84 -5.71
C GLY A 347 -4.10 23.51 -6.43
N VAL A 348 -4.37 22.22 -6.64
CA VAL A 348 -5.61 21.69 -7.20
C VAL A 348 -6.54 21.36 -6.04
N ARG A 349 -7.70 22.03 -5.95
CA ARG A 349 -8.68 21.78 -4.88
C ARG A 349 -9.39 20.45 -5.08
N SER A 350 -9.58 19.70 -4.00
CA SER A 350 -10.22 18.38 -3.96
C SER A 350 -11.39 18.35 -2.98
N ALA A 351 -12.43 17.59 -3.34
CA ALA A 351 -13.61 17.37 -2.51
C ALA A 351 -13.89 15.87 -2.42
N ILE A 352 -13.75 15.31 -1.21
CA ILE A 352 -13.77 13.88 -0.99
C ILE A 352 -14.99 13.50 -0.15
N HIS A 353 -15.87 12.71 -0.75
CA HIS A 353 -17.15 12.32 -0.18
C HIS A 353 -17.13 10.83 0.15
N MET A 354 -16.82 10.53 1.42
CA MET A 354 -16.79 9.20 2.03
C MET A 354 -15.75 8.20 1.50
N TRP A 355 -14.71 8.61 0.77
CA TRP A 355 -13.72 7.69 0.20
C TRP A 355 -12.86 7.02 1.30
N PRO A 356 -12.66 5.68 1.29
CA PRO A 356 -11.84 4.99 2.29
C PRO A 356 -10.42 5.56 2.43
N GLY A 357 -10.01 5.87 3.66
CA GLY A 357 -8.72 6.50 3.98
C GLY A 357 -8.67 8.03 3.89
N SER A 358 -9.71 8.70 3.38
CA SER A 358 -9.72 10.17 3.29
C SER A 358 -9.82 10.90 4.63
N GLU A 359 -10.36 10.24 5.65
CA GLU A 359 -10.42 10.75 7.03
C GLU A 359 -9.15 10.49 7.86
N ALA A 360 -8.11 9.87 7.29
CA ALA A 360 -6.93 9.41 8.03
C ALA A 360 -5.74 10.39 8.03
N HIS A 361 -5.99 11.69 7.83
CA HIS A 361 -5.03 12.81 7.95
C HIS A 361 -3.65 12.57 7.28
N VAL A 362 -3.68 11.89 6.13
CA VAL A 362 -2.51 11.31 5.45
C VAL A 362 -1.49 12.40 5.09
N LEU A 363 -0.21 12.17 5.44
CA LEU A 363 0.90 13.12 5.25
C LEU A 363 0.62 14.54 5.81
N HIS A 364 -0.27 14.66 6.81
CA HIS A 364 -0.72 15.91 7.42
C HIS A 364 -1.29 16.91 6.40
N LYS A 365 -2.03 16.41 5.41
CA LYS A 365 -2.53 17.23 4.30
C LYS A 365 -3.95 16.85 3.90
N GLU A 366 -4.90 17.57 4.50
CA GLU A 366 -6.33 17.41 4.25
C GLU A 366 -6.73 17.75 2.81
N PRO A 367 -7.78 17.11 2.25
CA PRO A 367 -8.49 17.63 1.10
C PRO A 367 -9.17 18.97 1.43
N SER A 368 -9.39 19.80 0.41
CA SER A 368 -10.08 21.08 0.55
C SER A 368 -11.53 20.97 1.06
N ILE A 369 -12.20 19.83 0.84
CA ILE A 369 -13.49 19.47 1.44
C ILE A 369 -13.51 17.97 1.74
N LEU A 370 -14.02 17.59 2.92
CA LEU A 370 -14.13 16.21 3.38
C LEU A 370 -15.53 15.95 3.98
N ASP A 371 -16.29 15.04 3.39
CA ASP A 371 -17.50 14.47 4.03
C ASP A 371 -17.17 13.10 4.62
N LYS A 372 -17.40 12.96 5.93
CA LYS A 372 -17.13 11.74 6.71
C LYS A 372 -18.05 10.58 6.31
N PHE A 373 -17.58 9.34 6.47
CA PHE A 373 -18.32 8.13 6.12
C PHE A 373 -19.65 8.00 6.88
N ASN A 374 -20.76 8.01 6.13
CA ASN A 374 -22.11 7.80 6.64
C ASN A 374 -22.81 6.64 5.90
N HIS A 375 -22.86 5.46 6.52
CA HIS A 375 -23.52 4.28 5.97
C HIS A 375 -25.05 4.41 5.77
N LYS A 376 -25.69 5.48 6.28
CA LYS A 376 -27.13 5.74 6.16
C LYS A 376 -27.49 6.76 5.08
N GLU A 377 -26.53 7.31 4.36
CA GLU A 377 -26.80 8.35 3.37
C GLU A 377 -27.47 7.76 2.11
N THR A 378 -28.57 8.39 1.69
CA THR A 378 -29.33 8.03 0.49
C THR A 378 -28.60 8.40 -0.80
N LEU A 379 -28.85 7.65 -1.86
CA LEU A 379 -28.30 7.93 -3.18
C LEU A 379 -28.63 9.36 -3.68
N ASP A 380 -29.84 9.86 -3.43
CA ASP A 380 -30.26 11.22 -3.84
C ASP A 380 -29.50 12.33 -3.11
N ASN A 381 -29.12 12.11 -1.84
CA ASN A 381 -28.25 13.04 -1.12
C ASN A 381 -26.86 13.06 -1.77
N LYS A 382 -26.33 11.91 -2.19
CA LYS A 382 -25.04 11.84 -2.91
C LYS A 382 -25.07 12.57 -4.25
N VAL A 383 -26.15 12.44 -5.05
CA VAL A 383 -26.33 13.25 -6.26
C VAL A 383 -26.33 14.73 -5.92
N SER A 384 -27.12 15.12 -4.91
CA SER A 384 -27.25 16.51 -4.47
C SER A 384 -25.91 17.09 -4.01
N ARG A 385 -25.09 16.29 -3.31
CA ARG A 385 -23.77 16.69 -2.80
C ARG A 385 -22.73 16.83 -3.91
N ILE A 386 -22.72 15.92 -4.89
CA ILE A 386 -21.90 16.05 -6.11
C ILE A 386 -22.26 17.33 -6.87
N MET A 387 -23.55 17.65 -7.00
CA MET A 387 -23.99 18.89 -7.66
C MET A 387 -23.61 20.14 -6.87
N GLN A 388 -23.74 20.14 -5.53
CA GLN A 388 -23.25 21.23 -4.68
C GLN A 388 -21.78 21.53 -4.93
N PHE A 389 -20.90 20.52 -4.99
CA PHE A 389 -19.48 20.73 -5.30
C PHE A 389 -19.24 21.34 -6.69
N LEU A 390 -20.06 21.00 -7.68
CA LEU A 390 -19.97 21.54 -9.03
C LEU A 390 -20.56 22.97 -9.15
N ASP A 391 -21.49 23.33 -8.27
CA ASP A 391 -22.17 24.63 -8.24
C ASP A 391 -21.45 25.69 -7.37
N MET A 392 -20.40 25.31 -6.62
CA MET A 392 -19.55 26.24 -5.87
C MET A 392 -18.93 27.32 -6.79
N PRO A 393 -18.64 28.55 -6.29
CA PRO A 393 -18.08 29.64 -7.10
C PRO A 393 -16.70 29.30 -7.66
N GLY A 394 -16.43 29.63 -8.93
CA GLY A 394 -15.13 29.41 -9.56
C GLY A 394 -14.22 30.65 -9.48
N MET A 395 -13.08 30.60 -10.19
CA MET A 395 -12.10 31.69 -10.26
C MET A 395 -12.65 32.99 -10.90
N GLU A 396 -13.84 32.93 -11.52
CA GLU A 396 -14.62 34.08 -11.96
C GLU A 396 -15.10 34.97 -10.80
N ASP A 397 -15.38 34.38 -9.63
CA ASP A 397 -15.87 35.10 -8.46
C ASP A 397 -14.68 35.64 -7.64
N LYS A 398 -14.53 36.96 -7.66
CA LYS A 398 -13.48 37.69 -6.93
C LYS A 398 -13.88 38.02 -5.49
N THR A 399 -15.08 37.64 -5.06
CA THR A 399 -15.63 37.86 -3.72
C THR A 399 -15.74 36.58 -2.90
N ALA A 400 -15.68 35.41 -3.54
CA ALA A 400 -15.56 34.13 -2.87
C ALA A 400 -14.20 33.95 -2.17
N ASP A 401 -14.21 33.49 -0.92
CA ASP A 401 -13.00 33.06 -0.24
C ASP A 401 -12.39 31.82 -0.92
N VAL A 402 -11.07 31.68 -0.88
CA VAL A 402 -10.36 30.51 -1.44
C VAL A 402 -10.85 29.18 -0.83
N LYS A 403 -11.40 29.22 0.39
CA LYS A 403 -12.01 28.06 1.08
C LYS A 403 -13.33 27.60 0.43
N ASP A 404 -14.04 28.49 -0.25
CA ASP A 404 -15.37 28.26 -0.84
C ASP A 404 -15.32 28.08 -2.37
N MET A 405 -14.12 28.19 -2.98
CA MET A 405 -13.93 28.01 -4.42
C MET A 405 -14.14 26.56 -4.90
N ARG A 406 -14.65 26.40 -6.13
CA ARG A 406 -15.02 25.11 -6.72
C ARG A 406 -13.86 24.08 -6.71
N PRO A 407 -14.06 22.85 -6.20
CA PRO A 407 -13.10 21.76 -6.33
C PRO A 407 -12.90 21.34 -7.79
N GLN A 408 -11.68 20.94 -8.11
CA GLN A 408 -11.31 20.34 -9.40
C GLN A 408 -11.35 18.82 -9.37
N LEU A 409 -11.00 18.20 -8.24
CA LEU A 409 -10.94 16.74 -8.11
C LEU A 409 -11.97 16.27 -7.10
N ILE A 410 -13.11 15.79 -7.61
CA ILE A 410 -14.26 15.36 -6.81
C ILE A 410 -14.28 13.83 -6.77
N ALA A 411 -14.33 13.25 -5.58
CA ALA A 411 -14.41 11.80 -5.41
C ALA A 411 -15.62 11.41 -4.54
N ALA A 412 -16.44 10.48 -5.02
CA ALA A 412 -17.65 10.03 -4.32
C ALA A 412 -17.71 8.50 -4.21
N TYR A 413 -18.08 8.01 -3.03
CA TYR A 413 -18.14 6.59 -2.71
C TYR A 413 -19.59 6.10 -2.47
N VAL A 414 -19.94 4.95 -3.06
CA VAL A 414 -21.29 4.38 -3.06
C VAL A 414 -21.26 2.92 -2.55
N PRO A 415 -21.43 2.68 -1.23
CA PRO A 415 -21.30 1.35 -0.60
C PRO A 415 -22.50 0.41 -0.81
N HIS A 416 -23.42 0.74 -1.72
CA HIS A 416 -24.77 0.13 -1.73
C HIS A 416 -24.79 -1.29 -2.32
N VAL A 417 -24.01 -1.54 -3.38
CA VAL A 417 -24.02 -2.82 -4.11
C VAL A 417 -23.29 -3.90 -3.30
N ASP A 418 -22.12 -3.60 -2.75
CA ASP A 418 -21.44 -4.47 -1.79
C ASP A 418 -22.32 -4.81 -0.57
N SER A 419 -22.83 -3.81 0.15
CA SER A 419 -23.60 -4.01 1.39
C SER A 419 -24.81 -4.93 1.19
N ASN A 420 -25.55 -4.79 0.09
CA ASN A 420 -26.65 -5.69 -0.25
C ASN A 420 -26.15 -7.02 -0.87
N GLY A 421 -25.01 -7.03 -1.56
CA GLY A 421 -24.33 -8.24 -2.05
C GLY A 421 -23.88 -9.17 -0.93
N HIS A 422 -23.27 -8.63 0.13
CA HIS A 422 -23.01 -9.34 1.38
C HIS A 422 -24.30 -9.83 2.04
N LYS A 423 -25.35 -9.00 2.09
CA LYS A 423 -26.60 -9.33 2.81
C LYS A 423 -27.42 -10.43 2.15
N PHE A 424 -27.58 -10.39 0.83
CA PHE A 424 -28.51 -11.24 0.06
C PHE A 424 -27.81 -12.19 -0.94
N GLY A 425 -26.62 -11.82 -1.41
CA GLY A 425 -25.84 -12.54 -2.43
C GLY A 425 -25.85 -11.80 -3.79
N PRO A 426 -24.79 -11.91 -4.61
CA PRO A 426 -24.68 -11.17 -5.87
C PRO A 426 -25.67 -11.61 -6.95
N ASN A 427 -26.44 -12.68 -6.72
CA ASN A 427 -27.39 -13.28 -7.65
C ASN A 427 -28.85 -13.23 -7.14
N SER A 428 -29.16 -12.41 -6.14
CA SER A 428 -30.49 -12.32 -5.52
C SER A 428 -31.49 -11.41 -6.28
N THR A 429 -32.72 -11.31 -5.78
CA THR A 429 -33.72 -10.35 -6.27
C THR A 429 -33.45 -8.91 -5.78
N GLU A 430 -32.93 -8.76 -4.57
CA GLU A 430 -32.72 -7.48 -3.89
C GLU A 430 -31.50 -6.73 -4.44
N ILE A 431 -30.47 -7.48 -4.87
CA ILE A 431 -29.30 -6.88 -5.52
C ILE A 431 -29.65 -6.30 -6.90
N ARG A 432 -30.67 -6.83 -7.60
CA ARG A 432 -31.15 -6.26 -8.87
C ARG A 432 -31.74 -4.86 -8.68
N ASP A 433 -32.66 -4.71 -7.73
CA ASP A 433 -33.24 -3.44 -7.30
C ASP A 433 -32.16 -2.45 -6.82
N THR A 434 -31.10 -2.96 -6.16
CA THR A 434 -29.95 -2.14 -5.74
C THR A 434 -29.14 -1.62 -6.93
N ILE A 435 -28.88 -2.47 -7.94
CA ILE A 435 -28.15 -2.10 -9.17
C ILE A 435 -28.98 -1.09 -9.98
N GLU A 436 -30.28 -1.32 -10.16
CA GLU A 436 -31.20 -0.40 -10.87
C GLU A 436 -31.24 0.99 -10.19
N LYS A 437 -31.23 1.04 -8.85
CA LYS A 437 -31.16 2.29 -8.08
C LYS A 437 -29.82 3.02 -8.22
N VAL A 438 -28.70 2.29 -8.31
CA VAL A 438 -27.38 2.88 -8.54
C VAL A 438 -27.22 3.38 -9.98
N ASP A 439 -27.76 2.67 -10.98
CA ASP A 439 -27.83 3.19 -12.35
C ASP A 439 -28.72 4.44 -12.45
N THR A 440 -29.84 4.47 -11.71
CA THR A 440 -30.73 5.64 -11.59
C THR A 440 -30.01 6.84 -10.93
N MET A 441 -29.19 6.59 -9.89
CA MET A 441 -28.35 7.61 -9.25
C MET A 441 -27.38 8.23 -10.26
N LEU A 442 -26.71 7.41 -11.06
CA LEU A 442 -25.81 7.88 -12.12
C LEU A 442 -26.57 8.64 -13.21
N SER A 443 -27.78 8.21 -13.57
CA SER A 443 -28.68 8.93 -14.48
C SER A 443 -28.94 10.36 -13.99
N ASN A 444 -29.24 10.51 -12.70
CA ASN A 444 -29.46 11.81 -12.07
C ASN A 444 -28.16 12.65 -12.03
N VAL A 445 -26.99 12.04 -11.82
CA VAL A 445 -25.69 12.74 -11.93
C VAL A 445 -25.43 13.24 -13.36
N PHE A 446 -25.58 12.37 -14.37
CA PHE A 446 -25.27 12.72 -15.76
C PHE A 446 -26.26 13.76 -16.32
N LYS A 447 -27.54 13.65 -15.98
CA LYS A 447 -28.54 14.68 -16.25
C LYS A 447 -28.22 16.01 -15.56
N GLY A 448 -27.78 15.98 -14.30
CA GLY A 448 -27.33 17.18 -13.58
C GLY A 448 -26.10 17.85 -14.21
N LEU A 449 -25.21 17.08 -14.84
CA LEU A 449 -24.09 17.61 -15.65
C LEU A 449 -24.58 18.20 -16.98
N GLU A 450 -25.55 17.57 -17.66
CA GLU A 450 -26.13 18.08 -18.91
C GLU A 450 -26.87 19.40 -18.70
N GLU A 451 -27.73 19.49 -17.66
CA GLU A 451 -28.45 20.71 -17.27
C GLU A 451 -27.53 21.91 -16.97
N ARG A 452 -26.26 21.63 -16.65
CA ARG A 452 -25.22 22.62 -16.35
C ARG A 452 -24.24 22.86 -17.51
N ASN A 453 -24.48 22.27 -18.69
CA ASN A 453 -23.58 22.26 -19.86
C ASN A 453 -22.18 21.65 -19.59
N LEU A 454 -22.02 20.79 -18.59
CA LEU A 454 -20.72 20.29 -18.13
C LEU A 454 -20.19 19.06 -18.88
N THR A 455 -21.00 18.45 -19.75
CA THR A 455 -20.69 17.20 -20.49
C THR A 455 -19.48 17.27 -21.41
N LYS A 456 -18.94 18.48 -21.69
CA LYS A 456 -17.72 18.72 -22.47
C LYS A 456 -16.59 19.38 -21.67
N ILE A 457 -16.75 19.47 -20.35
CA ILE A 457 -15.90 20.25 -19.43
C ILE A 457 -15.40 19.37 -18.29
N VAL A 458 -16.32 18.65 -17.63
CA VAL A 458 -16.01 17.72 -16.54
C VAL A 458 -15.64 16.36 -17.12
N ASN A 459 -14.53 15.79 -16.68
CA ASN A 459 -14.25 14.37 -16.86
C ASN A 459 -15.03 13.57 -15.82
N VAL A 460 -15.66 12.47 -16.25
CA VAL A 460 -16.32 11.52 -15.37
C VAL A 460 -15.62 10.17 -15.49
N ILE A 461 -15.29 9.57 -14.35
CA ILE A 461 -14.74 8.23 -14.24
C ILE A 461 -15.64 7.45 -13.27
N VAL A 462 -16.16 6.31 -13.70
CA VAL A 462 -16.88 5.37 -12.84
C VAL A 462 -16.03 4.12 -12.69
N VAL A 463 -15.79 3.71 -11.44
CA VAL A 463 -15.02 2.51 -11.09
C VAL A 463 -15.78 1.63 -10.12
N SER A 464 -15.31 0.39 -9.96
CA SER A 464 -15.44 -0.34 -8.71
C SER A 464 -14.07 -0.80 -8.24
N ASP A 465 -14.00 -1.26 -7.01
CA ASP A 465 -12.78 -1.67 -6.33
C ASP A 465 -12.61 -3.20 -6.28
N HIS A 466 -13.72 -3.96 -6.29
CA HIS A 466 -13.76 -5.41 -6.50
C HIS A 466 -15.13 -5.91 -7.02
N GLY A 467 -15.17 -7.19 -7.37
CA GLY A 467 -16.41 -7.94 -7.61
C GLY A 467 -16.99 -8.60 -6.35
N MET A 468 -17.77 -9.67 -6.53
CA MET A 468 -18.50 -10.39 -5.46
C MET A 468 -18.85 -11.84 -5.89
N ALA A 469 -18.68 -12.83 -5.01
CA ALA A 469 -18.99 -14.24 -5.26
C ALA A 469 -19.99 -14.79 -4.22
N THR A 470 -20.89 -15.69 -4.61
CA THR A 470 -21.87 -16.26 -3.66
C THR A 470 -21.22 -17.25 -2.69
N THR A 471 -21.59 -17.16 -1.42
CA THR A 471 -21.21 -18.09 -0.36
C THR A 471 -22.30 -19.12 -0.11
N ASP A 472 -21.91 -20.31 0.34
CA ASP A 472 -22.86 -21.32 0.79
C ASP A 472 -22.26 -22.18 1.91
N ILE A 473 -23.11 -22.78 2.74
CA ILE A 473 -22.73 -23.62 3.86
C ILE A 473 -22.03 -24.93 3.45
N SER A 474 -22.26 -25.40 2.21
CA SER A 474 -21.49 -26.49 1.60
C SER A 474 -20.03 -26.10 1.27
N ARG A 475 -19.72 -24.80 1.24
CA ARG A 475 -18.43 -24.23 0.84
C ARG A 475 -17.69 -23.51 1.98
N LEU A 476 -17.98 -23.86 3.22
CA LEU A 476 -17.24 -23.34 4.38
C LEU A 476 -16.11 -24.27 4.79
N ILE A 477 -14.98 -23.68 5.19
CA ILE A 477 -13.78 -24.38 5.66
C ILE A 477 -13.56 -24.00 7.12
N GLN A 478 -13.55 -25.00 8.00
CA GLN A 478 -13.42 -24.79 9.45
C GLN A 478 -11.94 -24.65 9.83
N LEU A 479 -11.51 -23.49 10.35
CA LEU A 479 -10.10 -23.22 10.66
C LEU A 479 -9.49 -24.24 11.64
N GLU A 480 -10.24 -24.59 12.68
CA GLU A 480 -9.85 -25.54 13.73
C GLU A 480 -9.81 -27.00 13.26
N ASP A 481 -10.24 -27.28 12.03
CA ASP A 481 -10.02 -28.58 11.38
C ASP A 481 -8.78 -28.52 10.46
N LEU A 482 -8.30 -27.33 10.09
CA LEU A 482 -7.07 -27.11 9.31
C LEU A 482 -5.82 -27.06 10.20
N VAL A 483 -5.83 -26.26 11.27
CA VAL A 483 -4.65 -26.03 12.13
C VAL A 483 -5.01 -26.07 13.61
N ASP A 484 -3.97 -26.29 14.44
CA ASP A 484 -4.01 -26.05 15.87
C ASP A 484 -4.07 -24.54 16.14
N THR A 485 -5.25 -24.03 16.49
CA THR A 485 -5.47 -22.60 16.79
C THR A 485 -4.78 -22.15 18.07
N ASP A 486 -4.44 -23.04 18.99
CA ASP A 486 -3.75 -22.65 20.24
C ASP A 486 -2.30 -22.22 19.97
N LYS A 487 -1.75 -22.53 18.79
CA LYS A 487 -0.46 -22.00 18.31
C LYS A 487 -0.54 -20.62 17.67
N ILE A 488 -1.73 -20.15 17.30
CA ILE A 488 -1.92 -18.87 16.59
C ILE A 488 -2.07 -17.73 17.61
N GLU A 489 -1.41 -16.61 17.35
CA GLU A 489 -1.47 -15.38 18.16
C GLU A 489 -2.43 -14.35 17.53
N HIS A 490 -2.29 -14.14 16.21
CA HIS A 490 -3.11 -13.21 15.45
C HIS A 490 -3.57 -13.84 14.14
N ILE A 491 -4.76 -13.42 13.70
CA ILE A 491 -5.36 -13.74 12.40
C ILE A 491 -5.57 -12.42 11.65
N ASP A 492 -5.04 -12.34 10.43
CA ASP A 492 -5.13 -11.20 9.52
C ASP A 492 -6.11 -11.52 8.37
N GLY A 493 -6.95 -10.57 8.00
CA GLY A 493 -7.89 -10.69 6.89
C GLY A 493 -9.08 -11.64 7.11
N TRP A 494 -9.94 -11.68 6.09
CA TRP A 494 -11.06 -12.61 5.86
C TRP A 494 -11.59 -12.32 4.44
N PRO A 495 -12.14 -13.28 3.66
CA PRO A 495 -12.35 -14.70 3.94
C PRO A 495 -11.14 -15.61 3.79
N LEU A 496 -10.04 -15.08 3.23
CA LEU A 496 -8.71 -15.65 3.36
C LEU A 496 -8.10 -15.25 4.71
N TYR A 497 -7.35 -16.16 5.34
CA TYR A 497 -6.70 -15.89 6.63
C TYR A 497 -5.18 -15.90 6.50
N GLY A 498 -4.56 -14.79 6.90
CA GLY A 498 -3.16 -14.71 7.29
C GLY A 498 -3.02 -15.19 8.74
N LEU A 499 -2.07 -16.09 8.99
CA LEU A 499 -1.85 -16.72 10.29
C LEU A 499 -0.49 -16.31 10.85
N ARG A 500 -0.48 -15.80 12.09
CA ARG A 500 0.74 -15.44 12.83
C ARG A 500 0.90 -16.38 14.04
N PRO A 501 1.89 -17.28 14.05
CA PRO A 501 2.11 -18.19 15.17
C PRO A 501 2.81 -17.49 16.35
N LYS A 502 2.51 -17.94 17.58
CA LYS A 502 3.11 -17.44 18.83
C LYS A 502 4.63 -17.66 18.89
N ASN A 503 5.11 -18.75 18.30
CA ASN A 503 6.54 -19.01 18.09
C ASN A 503 6.80 -19.07 16.59
N LEU A 504 7.85 -18.40 16.11
CA LEU A 504 8.22 -18.49 14.68
C LEU A 504 8.73 -19.90 14.30
N ASP A 505 9.24 -20.67 15.26
CA ASP A 505 9.67 -22.07 15.04
C ASP A 505 8.50 -23.01 14.66
N ASP A 506 7.26 -22.68 15.06
CA ASP A 506 6.06 -23.43 14.68
C ASP A 506 5.63 -23.18 13.21
N LEU A 507 6.13 -22.11 12.56
CA LEU A 507 5.67 -21.65 11.24
C LEU A 507 5.79 -22.73 10.15
N GLN A 508 6.95 -23.39 10.06
CA GLN A 508 7.18 -24.40 9.04
C GLN A 508 6.29 -25.63 9.27
N GLY A 509 6.15 -26.07 10.52
CA GLY A 509 5.28 -27.21 10.86
C GLY A 509 3.79 -26.95 10.59
N LEU A 510 3.33 -25.72 10.81
CA LEU A 510 1.97 -25.28 10.44
C LEU A 510 1.77 -25.24 8.92
N TYR A 511 2.74 -24.71 8.18
CA TYR A 511 2.72 -24.71 6.71
C TYR A 511 2.72 -26.14 6.15
N ASP A 512 3.61 -27.02 6.61
CA ASP A 512 3.70 -28.40 6.14
C ASP A 512 2.40 -29.18 6.43
N GLN A 513 1.81 -28.99 7.62
CA GLN A 513 0.52 -29.57 7.98
C GLN A 513 -0.62 -29.09 7.06
N LEU A 514 -0.67 -27.78 6.78
CA LEU A 514 -1.65 -27.19 5.86
C LEU A 514 -1.44 -27.67 4.41
N LYS A 515 -0.19 -27.72 3.94
CA LYS A 515 0.14 -28.15 2.57
C LYS A 515 -0.21 -29.63 2.38
N GLU A 516 0.02 -30.48 3.37
CA GLU A 516 -0.42 -31.88 3.35
C GLU A 516 -1.95 -31.99 3.30
N LYS A 517 -2.67 -31.24 4.14
CA LYS A 517 -4.15 -31.21 4.11
C LYS A 517 -4.70 -30.67 2.78
N SER A 518 -4.03 -29.72 2.14
CA SER A 518 -4.49 -29.17 0.84
C SER A 518 -4.42 -30.20 -0.31
N LYS A 519 -3.58 -31.24 -0.20
CA LYS A 519 -3.55 -32.36 -1.16
C LYS A 519 -4.85 -33.17 -1.18
N SER A 520 -5.57 -33.23 -0.06
CA SER A 520 -6.85 -33.94 0.06
C SER A 520 -8.08 -33.02 -0.07
N ASN A 521 -7.90 -31.71 0.04
CA ASN A 521 -8.96 -30.72 -0.12
C ASN A 521 -8.51 -29.59 -1.08
N PRO A 522 -8.84 -29.67 -2.38
CA PRO A 522 -8.37 -28.74 -3.40
C PRO A 522 -9.08 -27.37 -3.40
N ASN A 523 -9.90 -27.07 -2.39
CA ASN A 523 -10.73 -25.86 -2.31
C ASN A 523 -10.05 -24.68 -1.61
N TYR A 524 -8.80 -24.84 -1.17
CA TYR A 524 -7.95 -23.76 -0.70
C TYR A 524 -6.49 -24.00 -1.09
N GLU A 525 -5.73 -22.92 -1.13
CA GLU A 525 -4.30 -22.89 -1.39
C GLU A 525 -3.58 -22.31 -0.16
N VAL A 526 -2.30 -22.63 -0.01
CA VAL A 526 -1.51 -22.33 1.20
C VAL A 526 -0.19 -21.75 0.77
N TYR A 527 0.19 -20.60 1.32
CA TYR A 527 1.39 -19.86 0.92
C TYR A 527 2.20 -19.36 2.11
N LEU A 528 3.51 -19.47 2.03
CA LEU A 528 4.45 -18.71 2.85
C LEU A 528 4.80 -17.41 2.12
N ARG A 529 4.58 -16.27 2.79
CA ARG A 529 4.78 -14.91 2.26
C ARG A 529 6.13 -14.74 1.56
N ASP A 530 7.17 -15.25 2.19
CA ASP A 530 8.57 -15.03 1.79
C ASP A 530 9.15 -16.15 0.90
N VAL A 531 8.33 -17.15 0.50
CA VAL A 531 8.81 -18.37 -0.18
C VAL A 531 8.03 -18.71 -1.45
N ASP A 532 6.70 -18.86 -1.38
CA ASP A 532 5.89 -19.36 -2.51
C ASP A 532 4.61 -18.56 -2.80
N MET A 533 4.44 -17.40 -2.15
CA MET A 533 3.40 -16.42 -2.50
C MET A 533 3.53 -15.99 -3.98
N PRO A 534 2.47 -16.09 -4.81
CA PRO A 534 2.54 -15.75 -6.24
C PRO A 534 2.95 -14.30 -6.50
N GLU A 535 3.99 -14.09 -7.29
CA GLU A 535 4.53 -12.74 -7.58
C GLU A 535 3.48 -11.78 -8.17
N ARG A 536 2.58 -12.29 -9.03
CA ARG A 536 1.46 -11.54 -9.63
C ARG A 536 0.53 -10.86 -8.61
N TYR A 537 0.47 -11.34 -7.37
CA TYR A 537 -0.36 -10.74 -6.32
C TYR A 537 0.26 -9.44 -5.75
N HIS A 538 1.56 -9.21 -5.92
CA HIS A 538 2.28 -8.10 -5.27
C HIS A 538 1.94 -7.98 -3.77
N PHE A 539 2.04 -9.12 -3.08
CA PHE A 539 1.55 -9.32 -1.72
C PHE A 539 2.55 -10.11 -0.84
N SER A 540 3.82 -9.70 -0.85
CA SER A 540 4.85 -10.27 0.03
C SER A 540 5.75 -9.25 0.73
N LYS A 541 5.99 -8.08 0.14
CA LYS A 541 7.07 -7.16 0.56
C LYS A 541 6.69 -6.18 1.68
N HIS A 542 5.86 -6.61 2.65
CA HIS A 542 5.44 -5.78 3.78
C HIS A 542 5.25 -6.59 5.08
N HIS A 543 5.74 -6.08 6.22
CA HIS A 543 5.74 -6.79 7.52
C HIS A 543 4.32 -7.06 8.10
N ARG A 544 3.37 -6.17 7.77
CA ARG A 544 1.92 -6.32 8.04
C ARG A 544 1.26 -7.50 7.33
N ILE A 545 1.86 -8.05 6.28
CA ILE A 545 1.38 -9.28 5.67
C ILE A 545 1.83 -10.45 6.56
N ALA A 546 0.89 -11.30 7.00
CA ALA A 546 1.19 -12.49 7.80
C ALA A 546 2.20 -13.41 7.09
N PRO A 547 3.05 -14.16 7.82
CA PRO A 547 4.07 -15.02 7.21
C PRO A 547 3.48 -16.25 6.49
N LEU A 548 2.27 -16.69 6.89
CA LEU A 548 1.56 -17.85 6.38
C LEU A 548 0.13 -17.43 5.99
N TRP A 549 -0.35 -17.83 4.82
CA TRP A 549 -1.70 -17.54 4.34
C TRP A 549 -2.42 -18.81 3.90
N VAL A 550 -3.72 -18.86 4.21
CA VAL A 550 -4.67 -19.85 3.70
C VAL A 550 -5.68 -19.11 2.84
N VAL A 551 -5.65 -19.36 1.54
CA VAL A 551 -6.44 -18.66 0.52
C VAL A 551 -7.51 -19.62 -0.02
N PRO A 552 -8.79 -19.50 0.38
CA PRO A 552 -9.87 -20.30 -0.19
C PRO A 552 -10.10 -19.94 -1.67
N LYS A 553 -10.53 -20.91 -2.46
CA LYS A 553 -11.00 -20.66 -3.83
C LYS A 553 -12.29 -19.86 -3.83
N THR A 554 -12.52 -19.10 -4.89
CA THR A 554 -13.63 -18.16 -4.98
C THR A 554 -14.98 -18.79 -4.61
N GLY A 555 -15.71 -18.15 -3.70
CA GLY A 555 -17.00 -18.61 -3.17
C GLY A 555 -16.91 -19.74 -2.12
N TRP A 556 -15.71 -20.16 -1.73
CA TRP A 556 -15.46 -20.82 -0.43
C TRP A 556 -15.05 -19.78 0.61
N ALA A 557 -15.24 -20.04 1.90
CA ALA A 557 -14.79 -19.12 2.96
C ALA A 557 -14.24 -19.88 4.16
N ILE A 558 -13.23 -19.31 4.84
CA ILE A 558 -12.74 -19.86 6.11
C ILE A 558 -13.53 -19.22 7.25
N VAL A 559 -13.89 -20.03 8.25
CA VAL A 559 -14.64 -19.62 9.46
C VAL A 559 -14.08 -20.29 10.71
N THR A 560 -14.16 -19.61 11.85
CA THR A 560 -13.92 -20.21 13.17
C THR A 560 -15.19 -20.86 13.72
N LYS A 561 -15.06 -21.87 14.60
CA LYS A 561 -16.18 -22.53 15.31
C LYS A 561 -16.95 -21.56 16.21
N LYS A 562 -16.32 -20.44 16.61
CA LYS A 562 -16.94 -19.37 17.39
C LYS A 562 -17.90 -18.52 16.55
N GLU A 563 -17.57 -18.29 15.28
CA GLU A 563 -18.43 -17.57 14.33
C GLU A 563 -19.51 -18.50 13.74
N PHE A 564 -19.10 -19.69 13.30
CA PHE A 564 -19.99 -20.67 12.69
C PHE A 564 -19.40 -22.10 12.75
N ASP A 565 -20.04 -23.01 13.50
CA ASP A 565 -19.73 -24.44 13.38
C ASP A 565 -20.37 -25.00 12.10
N VAL A 566 -19.52 -25.37 11.15
CA VAL A 566 -19.93 -25.84 9.82
C VAL A 566 -20.72 -27.16 9.91
N LYS A 567 -20.36 -28.05 10.84
CA LYS A 567 -20.98 -29.39 10.97
C LYS A 567 -22.34 -29.32 11.62
N GLU A 568 -22.49 -28.51 12.67
CA GLU A 568 -23.79 -28.23 13.28
C GLU A 568 -24.69 -27.48 12.29
N GLY A 569 -24.15 -26.46 11.61
CA GLY A 569 -24.88 -25.70 10.62
C GLY A 569 -25.41 -26.55 9.46
N GLN A 570 -24.58 -27.41 8.87
CA GLN A 570 -25.00 -28.35 7.82
C GLN A 570 -26.06 -29.33 8.32
N LYS A 571 -25.89 -29.89 9.53
CA LYS A 571 -26.85 -30.79 10.17
C LYS A 571 -28.21 -30.11 10.43
N LYS A 572 -28.21 -28.82 10.80
CA LYS A 572 -29.41 -28.00 11.03
C LYS A 572 -29.96 -27.34 9.75
N LYS A 573 -29.27 -27.47 8.61
CA LYS A 573 -29.55 -26.75 7.35
C LYS A 573 -29.69 -25.22 7.55
N LEU A 574 -28.78 -24.63 8.33
CA LEU A 574 -28.74 -23.19 8.53
C LEU A 574 -28.33 -22.46 7.24
N VAL A 575 -28.79 -21.22 7.09
CA VAL A 575 -28.28 -20.31 6.05
C VAL A 575 -27.07 -19.58 6.61
N TYR A 576 -25.93 -19.69 5.94
CA TYR A 576 -24.74 -18.89 6.26
C TYR A 576 -24.92 -17.43 5.80
N HIS A 577 -24.46 -16.50 6.64
CA HIS A 577 -24.36 -15.08 6.32
C HIS A 577 -22.93 -14.59 6.64
N PRO A 578 -22.33 -13.70 5.82
CA PRO A 578 -22.89 -13.08 4.62
C PRO A 578 -23.08 -14.07 3.46
N ARG A 579 -23.98 -13.70 2.54
CA ARG A 579 -24.43 -14.45 1.34
C ARG A 579 -23.59 -14.18 0.09
N GLY A 580 -22.80 -13.12 0.11
CA GLY A 580 -21.75 -12.82 -0.86
C GLY A 580 -20.46 -12.49 -0.12
N LEU A 581 -19.32 -12.86 -0.69
CA LEU A 581 -17.99 -12.48 -0.25
C LEU A 581 -17.07 -12.15 -1.43
N HIS A 582 -16.00 -11.44 -1.13
CA HIS A 582 -14.94 -10.98 -2.05
C HIS A 582 -13.58 -11.13 -1.34
N GLY A 583 -12.48 -10.63 -1.89
CA GLY A 583 -11.14 -10.81 -1.33
C GLY A 583 -10.32 -11.96 -1.92
N TYR A 584 -10.92 -12.73 -2.82
CA TYR A 584 -10.29 -13.84 -3.54
C TYR A 584 -9.25 -13.35 -4.58
N ASP A 585 -8.71 -14.29 -5.36
CA ASP A 585 -7.83 -14.00 -6.49
C ASP A 585 -8.43 -12.93 -7.43
N HIS A 586 -7.69 -11.83 -7.57
CA HIS A 586 -8.00 -10.69 -8.41
C HIS A 586 -8.19 -11.00 -9.90
N GLU A 587 -7.63 -12.10 -10.43
CA GLU A 587 -7.81 -12.51 -11.83
C GLU A 587 -9.12 -13.29 -12.05
N HIS A 588 -9.73 -13.80 -10.98
CA HIS A 588 -10.93 -14.62 -11.06
C HIS A 588 -12.13 -13.81 -11.60
N PRO A 589 -12.93 -14.33 -12.55
CA PRO A 589 -14.03 -13.59 -13.18
C PRO A 589 -15.00 -12.91 -12.20
N LEU A 590 -15.38 -13.60 -11.11
CA LEU A 590 -16.28 -13.05 -10.08
C LEU A 590 -15.68 -11.86 -9.28
N MET A 591 -14.36 -11.63 -9.31
CA MET A 591 -13.69 -10.51 -8.62
C MET A 591 -13.45 -9.30 -9.53
N ARG A 592 -13.80 -9.38 -10.82
CA ARG A 592 -13.57 -8.32 -11.81
C ARG A 592 -14.36 -7.05 -11.50
N ALA A 593 -13.67 -5.93 -11.49
CA ALA A 593 -14.20 -4.59 -11.29
C ALA A 593 -14.54 -3.90 -12.62
N ILE A 594 -15.22 -2.76 -12.57
CA ILE A 594 -15.48 -1.89 -13.73
C ILE A 594 -14.53 -0.69 -13.76
N PHE A 595 -14.28 -0.19 -14.97
CA PHE A 595 -13.74 1.15 -15.22
C PHE A 595 -14.45 1.70 -16.46
N ILE A 596 -14.97 2.92 -16.40
CA ILE A 596 -15.58 3.60 -17.54
C ILE A 596 -15.25 5.09 -17.43
N ALA A 597 -14.68 5.70 -18.47
CA ALA A 597 -14.31 7.11 -18.46
C ALA A 597 -14.84 7.87 -19.67
N ARG A 598 -15.17 9.15 -19.47
CA ARG A 598 -15.61 10.08 -20.52
C ARG A 598 -15.28 11.52 -20.14
N GLY A 599 -14.75 12.31 -21.06
CA GLY A 599 -14.49 13.73 -20.83
C GLY A 599 -13.40 14.32 -21.75
N PRO A 600 -13.12 15.62 -21.68
CA PRO A 600 -12.11 16.27 -22.51
C PRO A 600 -10.67 15.72 -22.33
N ALA A 601 -10.31 15.18 -21.16
CA ALA A 601 -9.01 14.53 -20.93
C ALA A 601 -8.94 13.10 -21.50
N PHE A 602 -10.08 12.53 -21.90
CA PHE A 602 -10.19 11.21 -22.52
C PHE A 602 -10.63 11.37 -23.98
N PRO A 603 -9.74 11.74 -24.93
CA PRO A 603 -10.10 11.85 -26.34
C PRO A 603 -10.22 10.45 -26.98
N HIS A 604 -11.44 10.08 -27.40
CA HIS A 604 -11.74 8.77 -27.99
C HIS A 604 -12.87 8.85 -29.02
N PRO A 605 -12.92 7.96 -30.03
CA PRO A 605 -14.16 7.64 -30.74
C PRO A 605 -15.18 7.02 -29.78
N ALA A 606 -16.47 7.32 -29.90
CA ALA A 606 -17.52 6.73 -29.06
C ALA A 606 -17.47 5.18 -29.09
N ASN A 607 -17.84 4.54 -27.98
CA ASN A 607 -17.81 3.08 -27.77
C ASN A 607 -16.40 2.46 -27.84
N SER A 608 -15.37 3.19 -27.39
CA SER A 608 -13.96 2.76 -27.48
C SER A 608 -13.59 1.74 -26.41
N GLN A 609 -13.02 0.61 -26.85
CA GLN A 609 -12.46 -0.40 -25.96
C GLN A 609 -10.94 -0.18 -25.80
N VAL A 610 -10.43 -0.23 -24.56
CA VAL A 610 -8.99 -0.33 -24.25
C VAL A 610 -8.63 -1.74 -23.75
N ASP A 611 -7.34 -2.03 -23.64
CA ASP A 611 -6.87 -3.27 -23.00
C ASP A 611 -7.26 -3.33 -21.52
N VAL A 612 -7.38 -4.55 -21.00
CA VAL A 612 -7.61 -4.81 -19.57
C VAL A 612 -6.38 -4.39 -18.76
N PHE A 613 -6.60 -3.71 -17.63
CA PHE A 613 -5.55 -3.23 -16.72
C PHE A 613 -5.93 -3.43 -15.25
N GLN A 614 -4.94 -3.28 -14.34
CA GLN A 614 -5.14 -3.33 -12.88
C GLN A 614 -5.43 -1.94 -12.29
N ASN A 615 -6.14 -1.90 -11.17
CA ASN A 615 -6.62 -0.67 -10.52
C ASN A 615 -5.51 0.31 -10.06
N ILE A 616 -4.26 -0.14 -9.91
CA ILE A 616 -3.08 0.72 -9.74
C ILE A 616 -2.96 1.82 -10.82
N GLU A 617 -3.50 1.59 -12.02
CA GLU A 617 -3.37 2.53 -13.15
C GLU A 617 -4.27 3.78 -13.02
N VAL A 618 -5.32 3.74 -12.21
CA VAL A 618 -6.33 4.80 -12.13
C VAL A 618 -5.75 6.11 -11.54
N TYR A 619 -4.81 6.01 -10.60
CA TYR A 619 -4.17 7.17 -9.98
C TYR A 619 -3.43 8.06 -10.98
N ASN A 620 -2.70 7.46 -11.94
CA ASN A 620 -2.02 8.21 -12.99
C ASN A 620 -3.03 8.91 -13.91
N MET A 621 -4.14 8.24 -14.25
CA MET A 621 -5.21 8.84 -15.06
C MET A 621 -5.90 9.99 -14.35
N LEU A 622 -6.14 9.88 -13.03
CA LEU A 622 -6.67 10.95 -12.20
C LEU A 622 -5.72 12.16 -12.19
N CYS A 623 -4.41 11.93 -12.02
CA CYS A 623 -3.41 13.00 -12.07
C CYS A 623 -3.39 13.71 -13.42
N ASP A 624 -3.27 12.95 -14.52
CA ASP A 624 -3.25 13.50 -15.88
C ASP A 624 -4.53 14.27 -16.23
N SER A 625 -5.70 13.80 -15.77
CA SER A 625 -7.01 14.39 -16.13
C SER A 625 -7.25 15.81 -15.61
N VAL A 626 -6.54 16.20 -14.54
CA VAL A 626 -6.49 17.59 -14.02
C VAL A 626 -5.12 18.25 -14.18
N GLY A 627 -4.17 17.58 -14.84
CA GLY A 627 -2.84 18.08 -15.21
C GLY A 627 -1.77 18.04 -14.10
N MET A 628 -1.95 17.22 -13.07
CA MET A 628 -1.02 17.06 -11.95
C MET A 628 0.15 16.13 -12.28
N ASP A 629 1.33 16.41 -11.72
CA ASP A 629 2.43 15.44 -11.69
C ASP A 629 2.09 14.35 -10.64
N PRO A 630 2.00 13.05 -11.01
CA PRO A 630 1.77 11.97 -10.04
C PRO A 630 2.97 11.73 -9.12
N ALA A 631 2.72 11.30 -7.90
CA ALA A 631 3.74 10.76 -7.00
C ALA A 631 4.27 9.40 -7.53
N PRO A 632 5.45 8.93 -7.08
CA PRO A 632 5.98 7.62 -7.46
C PRO A 632 5.00 6.50 -7.05
N ASN A 633 4.51 5.75 -8.04
CA ASN A 633 3.49 4.72 -7.88
C ASN A 633 3.80 3.49 -8.76
N ASN A 634 2.97 2.45 -8.71
CA ASN A 634 3.17 1.21 -9.46
C ASN A 634 2.57 1.24 -10.88
N GLY A 635 1.66 2.17 -11.18
CA GLY A 635 1.04 2.32 -12.50
C GLY A 635 1.98 2.85 -13.59
N THR A 636 1.69 2.47 -14.83
CA THR A 636 2.47 2.72 -16.05
C THR A 636 1.68 3.45 -17.15
N LEU A 637 0.34 3.37 -17.14
CA LEU A 637 -0.55 4.02 -18.09
C LEU A 637 -0.66 5.52 -17.81
N ARG A 638 -0.78 6.30 -18.88
CA ARG A 638 -0.90 7.77 -18.90
C ARG A 638 -1.91 8.20 -19.96
N LEU A 639 -2.50 9.38 -19.80
CA LEU A 639 -3.42 9.94 -20.79
C LEU A 639 -2.64 10.58 -21.97
N PRO A 640 -3.21 10.57 -23.20
CA PRO A 640 -4.47 9.95 -23.58
C PRO A 640 -4.38 8.41 -23.69
N LEU A 641 -5.46 7.73 -23.30
CA LEU A 641 -5.58 6.28 -23.50
C LEU A 641 -5.58 5.94 -25.00
N LYS A 642 -5.18 4.71 -25.32
CA LYS A 642 -5.11 4.19 -26.70
C LYS A 642 -6.16 3.08 -26.88
N PRO A 643 -7.27 3.34 -27.59
CA PRO A 643 -8.25 2.29 -27.90
C PRO A 643 -7.63 1.19 -28.76
N VAL A 644 -7.93 -0.07 -28.44
CA VAL A 644 -7.58 -1.26 -29.24
C VAL A 644 -8.69 -1.65 -30.21
N GLY A 645 -9.89 -1.08 -30.04
CA GLY A 645 -11.02 -1.28 -30.93
C GLY A 645 -12.26 -0.55 -30.41
N LEU A 646 -13.44 -1.02 -30.85
CA LEU A 646 -14.73 -0.65 -30.28
C LEU A 646 -15.32 -1.86 -29.56
N HIS A 647 -16.10 -1.65 -28.51
CA HIS A 647 -16.81 -2.77 -27.85
C HIS A 647 -17.78 -3.43 -28.83
N LYS A 648 -17.72 -4.77 -28.96
CA LYS A 648 -18.67 -5.56 -29.75
C LYS A 648 -19.59 -6.33 -28.81
N PRO A 649 -20.90 -6.46 -29.10
CA PRO A 649 -21.83 -7.23 -28.27
C PRO A 649 -21.39 -8.70 -28.06
N GLU A 650 -20.80 -9.30 -29.10
CA GLU A 650 -20.28 -10.67 -29.13
C GLU A 650 -19.00 -10.89 -28.30
N GLU A 651 -18.40 -9.81 -27.78
CA GLU A 651 -17.09 -9.81 -27.11
C GLU A 651 -17.14 -9.33 -25.65
N MET A 652 -18.34 -9.05 -25.13
CA MET A 652 -18.56 -8.73 -23.72
C MET A 652 -18.22 -9.93 -22.82
N PRO A 653 -18.00 -9.72 -21.50
CA PRO A 653 -17.83 -10.84 -20.58
C PRO A 653 -19.05 -11.77 -20.61
N GLU A 654 -18.83 -13.08 -20.61
CA GLU A 654 -19.88 -14.03 -20.26
C GLU A 654 -20.18 -13.93 -18.76
N GLU A 655 -21.44 -14.09 -18.37
CA GLU A 655 -21.81 -14.14 -16.94
C GLU A 655 -21.09 -15.33 -16.28
N PRO A 656 -20.17 -15.09 -15.34
CA PRO A 656 -19.32 -16.15 -14.82
C PRO A 656 -20.13 -17.12 -13.97
N ALA A 657 -19.95 -18.41 -14.21
CA ALA A 657 -20.59 -19.47 -13.44
C ALA A 657 -20.27 -19.31 -11.94
N ASP A 658 -21.31 -18.98 -11.17
CA ASP A 658 -21.26 -18.90 -9.71
C ASP A 658 -20.95 -20.30 -9.16
N PRO A 659 -19.99 -20.47 -8.22
CA PRO A 659 -19.63 -21.78 -7.68
C PRO A 659 -20.87 -22.54 -7.22
N VAL A 660 -21.06 -23.73 -7.80
CA VAL A 660 -22.36 -24.40 -7.87
C VAL A 660 -22.90 -24.72 -6.48
N SER A 661 -24.19 -24.43 -6.26
CA SER A 661 -24.91 -24.92 -5.08
C SER A 661 -25.19 -26.41 -5.22
N THR A 662 -24.64 -27.24 -4.33
CA THR A 662 -24.87 -28.69 -4.32
C THR A 662 -26.22 -29.07 -3.70
N HIS A 663 -27.31 -28.49 -4.23
CA HIS A 663 -28.68 -28.80 -3.79
C HIS A 663 -29.71 -29.07 -4.91
N GLU A 664 -29.33 -29.06 -6.19
CA GLU A 664 -30.14 -29.63 -7.28
C GLU A 664 -29.73 -31.09 -7.61
N ALA A 665 -29.76 -31.96 -6.59
CA ALA A 665 -29.27 -33.34 -6.72
C ALA A 665 -30.16 -34.41 -6.06
N GLU A 666 -31.48 -34.18 -5.92
CA GLU A 666 -32.41 -35.27 -5.53
C GLU A 666 -33.89 -35.02 -5.89
N LEU A 667 -34.23 -34.81 -7.19
CA LEU A 667 -35.63 -34.87 -7.65
C LEU A 667 -35.84 -35.17 -9.16
N SER A 668 -35.00 -36.03 -9.76
CA SER A 668 -35.25 -36.58 -11.11
C SER A 668 -34.87 -38.07 -11.17
N GLY A 669 -35.88 -38.93 -10.97
CA GLY A 669 -35.72 -40.34 -10.61
C GLY A 669 -36.39 -41.34 -11.55
N SER A 670 -36.53 -41.04 -12.85
CA SER A 670 -36.95 -42.04 -13.85
C SER A 670 -36.31 -41.78 -15.22
N LYS A 671 -35.78 -42.84 -15.84
CA LYS A 671 -35.25 -42.86 -17.22
C LYS A 671 -36.05 -43.86 -18.04
N GLU A 672 -36.32 -43.52 -19.29
CA GLU A 672 -36.34 -44.48 -20.41
C GLU A 672 -35.81 -43.81 -21.70
N PRO A 673 -35.33 -44.58 -22.70
CA PRO A 673 -34.23 -44.12 -23.56
C PRO A 673 -34.61 -43.68 -24.98
N ALA A 674 -33.70 -42.95 -25.61
CA ALA A 674 -33.81 -42.44 -26.99
C ALA A 674 -33.53 -43.51 -28.07
N ARG A 675 -33.98 -43.24 -29.31
CA ARG A 675 -33.84 -44.11 -30.49
C ARG A 675 -33.04 -43.37 -31.59
N PRO A 676 -32.10 -44.03 -32.31
CA PRO A 676 -31.18 -43.37 -33.24
C PRO A 676 -31.75 -43.14 -34.66
N THR A 677 -31.12 -42.23 -35.41
CA THR A 677 -31.52 -41.77 -36.75
C THR A 677 -30.43 -42.06 -37.80
N ILE A 678 -30.82 -42.38 -39.05
CA ILE A 678 -29.93 -42.70 -40.19
C ILE A 678 -30.51 -41.98 -41.46
N PRO A 679 -29.68 -41.50 -42.42
CA PRO A 679 -30.07 -40.39 -43.34
C PRO A 679 -30.74 -40.79 -44.68
N GLU A 680 -31.19 -39.77 -45.44
CA GLU A 680 -32.17 -39.85 -46.54
C GLU A 680 -31.66 -39.39 -47.93
N LYS A 681 -32.18 -40.01 -49.01
CA LYS A 681 -32.19 -39.54 -50.44
C LYS A 681 -33.04 -40.51 -51.31
N PRO A 682 -33.56 -40.15 -52.51
CA PRO A 682 -34.32 -38.94 -52.89
C PRO A 682 -35.56 -39.15 -53.85
N ALA A 683 -36.44 -38.13 -53.90
CA ALA A 683 -37.23 -37.63 -55.07
C ALA A 683 -38.48 -38.35 -55.69
N GLN A 684 -39.66 -37.70 -55.53
CA GLN A 684 -40.74 -37.35 -56.53
C GLN A 684 -41.44 -38.43 -57.41
N PRO A 685 -42.53 -38.12 -58.19
CA PRO A 685 -43.48 -36.97 -58.24
C PRO A 685 -44.99 -37.39 -58.06
N THR A 686 -46.03 -36.52 -58.04
CA THR A 686 -46.73 -35.86 -59.19
C THR A 686 -47.98 -35.07 -58.69
N ARG A 687 -48.50 -34.06 -59.44
CA ARG A 687 -49.73 -33.29 -59.05
C ARG A 687 -50.43 -32.45 -60.16
N PRO A 688 -51.67 -32.79 -60.59
CA PRO A 688 -52.70 -31.89 -61.15
C PRO A 688 -53.74 -31.51 -60.05
N THR A 689 -54.95 -30.94 -60.21
CA THR A 689 -55.81 -30.36 -61.29
C THR A 689 -56.74 -29.30 -60.63
N VAL A 690 -57.26 -28.26 -61.32
CA VAL A 690 -58.22 -27.28 -60.72
C VAL A 690 -59.23 -26.66 -61.72
N PRO A 691 -60.54 -26.75 -61.44
CA PRO A 691 -61.57 -25.71 -61.70
C PRO A 691 -62.41 -25.45 -60.40
N GLU A 692 -63.51 -24.69 -60.30
CA GLU A 692 -64.29 -23.81 -61.20
C GLU A 692 -64.93 -22.64 -60.39
N LYS A 693 -65.55 -21.63 -61.04
CA LYS A 693 -66.07 -20.40 -60.38
C LYS A 693 -67.19 -19.69 -61.18
N PRO A 694 -68.20 -19.10 -60.48
CA PRO A 694 -68.86 -17.87 -60.96
C PRO A 694 -68.82 -16.66 -59.97
N THR A 695 -69.90 -15.87 -59.87
CA THR A 695 -69.80 -14.39 -60.00
C THR A 695 -70.71 -13.59 -59.04
N GLN A 696 -70.46 -12.27 -58.94
CA GLN A 696 -71.17 -11.30 -58.08
C GLN A 696 -72.41 -10.66 -58.74
N PRO A 697 -73.21 -9.88 -57.98
CA PRO A 697 -73.12 -8.40 -58.00
C PRO A 697 -73.26 -7.74 -56.60
N GLU A 698 -73.08 -6.44 -56.32
CA GLU A 698 -72.19 -5.37 -56.85
C GLU A 698 -72.12 -4.22 -55.78
N ARG A 699 -71.38 -3.11 -56.00
CA ARG A 699 -71.12 -2.01 -55.01
C ARG A 699 -71.59 -0.63 -55.56
N PRO A 700 -71.84 0.41 -54.74
CA PRO A 700 -70.79 1.34 -54.24
C PRO A 700 -71.10 1.86 -52.78
N THR A 701 -70.41 2.79 -52.08
CA THR A 701 -69.50 3.95 -52.36
C THR A 701 -68.43 4.13 -51.25
N VAL A 702 -67.53 5.13 -51.38
CA VAL A 702 -66.53 5.63 -50.39
C VAL A 702 -66.31 7.14 -50.66
N PRO A 703 -66.26 8.06 -49.65
CA PRO A 703 -65.02 8.84 -49.41
C PRO A 703 -64.77 9.45 -48.00
N VAL A 704 -63.48 9.52 -47.62
CA VAL A 704 -62.77 10.64 -46.93
C VAL A 704 -63.04 10.95 -45.43
N ALA A 705 -62.00 11.46 -44.74
CA ALA A 705 -61.98 11.97 -43.37
C ALA A 705 -61.60 13.48 -43.32
N PRO A 706 -61.79 14.20 -42.19
CA PRO A 706 -60.67 15.04 -41.69
C PRO A 706 -60.60 15.35 -40.16
N SER A 707 -59.41 15.80 -39.72
CA SER A 707 -59.07 16.87 -38.73
C SER A 707 -59.66 16.99 -37.30
N LYS A 708 -58.77 17.35 -36.34
CA LYS A 708 -59.04 18.03 -35.03
C LYS A 708 -59.40 19.54 -35.22
N PRO A 709 -59.86 20.30 -34.19
CA PRO A 709 -59.04 20.87 -33.08
C PRO A 709 -59.42 20.25 -31.70
N ALA A 710 -59.18 20.76 -30.47
CA ALA A 710 -58.63 22.01 -29.87
C ALA A 710 -57.97 21.63 -28.48
N GLU A 711 -57.22 22.42 -27.67
CA GLU A 711 -56.94 23.87 -27.51
C GLU A 711 -58.01 24.64 -26.68
N ALA A 712 -57.73 25.50 -25.67
CA ALA A 712 -56.47 25.94 -25.01
C ALA A 712 -56.69 26.26 -23.50
N SER A 713 -55.64 26.67 -22.77
CA SER A 713 -55.71 27.19 -21.38
C SER A 713 -55.69 28.73 -21.32
N VAL A 714 -56.18 29.33 -20.20
CA VAL A 714 -55.72 30.58 -19.52
C VAL A 714 -56.85 31.28 -18.70
N SER A 715 -56.52 31.62 -17.44
CA SER A 715 -57.13 32.55 -16.44
C SER A 715 -58.53 33.18 -16.61
N GLN A 716 -59.33 33.21 -15.52
CA GLN A 716 -59.44 34.39 -14.61
C GLN A 716 -60.35 34.14 -13.37
N ALA A 717 -60.48 35.13 -12.48
CA ALA A 717 -60.82 34.97 -11.05
C ALA A 717 -62.30 35.17 -10.65
N SER A 718 -62.70 34.52 -9.54
CA SER A 718 -63.61 35.05 -8.48
C SER A 718 -63.68 34.03 -7.33
N SER A 719 -63.09 34.25 -6.15
CA SER A 719 -63.47 35.17 -5.06
C SER A 719 -64.67 34.71 -4.20
N LYS A 720 -64.40 34.10 -3.02
CA LYS A 720 -64.93 34.43 -1.66
C LYS A 720 -65.21 33.20 -0.78
N SER A 721 -64.56 33.18 0.41
CA SER A 721 -65.05 32.61 1.70
C SER A 721 -65.32 31.08 1.76
N VAL A 722 -65.26 30.38 2.91
CA VAL A 722 -65.36 30.76 4.32
C VAL A 722 -64.35 29.97 5.19
N LYS A 723 -63.75 30.61 6.22
CA LYS A 723 -63.16 29.96 7.42
C LYS A 723 -64.24 29.93 8.53
N PRO A 724 -64.35 28.92 9.41
CA PRO A 724 -63.39 28.81 10.53
C PRO A 724 -63.14 27.36 11.03
N SER A 725 -62.90 27.19 12.35
CA SER A 725 -62.14 26.09 12.97
C SER A 725 -62.59 25.75 14.41
N LYS A 726 -62.04 24.65 14.96
CA LYS A 726 -61.80 24.29 16.39
C LYS A 726 -62.84 23.45 17.18
N SER A 727 -62.27 22.69 18.14
CA SER A 727 -62.85 22.08 19.38
C SER A 727 -63.81 20.88 19.21
N ALA A 728 -63.87 19.87 20.10
CA ALA A 728 -63.09 19.53 21.32
C ALA A 728 -63.10 17.98 21.58
N ALA A 729 -62.35 17.52 22.59
CA ALA A 729 -62.37 16.13 23.14
C ALA A 729 -63.41 16.00 24.30
N PRO A 730 -63.58 14.87 25.04
CA PRO A 730 -62.56 14.12 25.83
C PRO A 730 -62.65 12.58 25.54
N SER A 731 -62.37 11.56 26.38
CA SER A 731 -61.95 11.37 27.80
C SER A 731 -61.43 9.94 28.05
N SER A 732 -60.60 9.71 29.07
CA SER A 732 -60.24 8.42 29.75
C SER A 732 -59.56 7.33 28.89
N LYS A 733 -58.63 6.49 29.37
CA LYS A 733 -57.85 6.23 30.62
C LYS A 733 -56.71 5.26 30.19
N GLU A 734 -55.57 5.01 30.83
CA GLU A 734 -54.82 5.40 32.07
C GLU A 734 -53.34 5.01 31.81
N GLY A 735 -52.32 5.21 32.65
CA GLY A 735 -52.16 5.78 34.01
C GLY A 735 -50.73 5.47 34.51
N ASP A 736 -50.11 6.43 35.19
CA ASP A 736 -48.99 6.33 36.18
C ASP A 736 -47.61 5.77 35.69
N GLU A 737 -46.42 6.21 36.14
CA GLU A 737 -45.98 7.31 37.04
C GLU A 737 -44.47 7.65 36.79
N ASP A 738 -43.98 8.80 37.30
CA ASP A 738 -42.57 9.22 37.57
C ASP A 738 -41.56 9.47 36.38
N GLU A 739 -40.60 10.42 36.45
CA GLU A 739 -40.31 11.55 37.36
C GLU A 739 -39.50 12.66 36.63
N ASP A 740 -39.45 13.89 37.17
CA ASP A 740 -38.86 15.09 36.53
C ASP A 740 -37.37 15.35 36.81
N SER A 741 -36.68 16.10 35.94
CA SER A 741 -35.77 17.20 36.35
C SER A 741 -35.26 18.08 35.19
N GLU A 742 -35.71 19.33 35.16
CA GLU A 742 -34.99 20.45 34.51
C GLU A 742 -34.27 21.26 35.60
N SER A 743 -33.10 21.83 35.28
CA SER A 743 -32.48 22.88 36.11
C SER A 743 -31.52 23.75 35.30
N ASP A 744 -31.97 24.93 34.89
CA ASP A 744 -31.11 26.04 34.47
C ASP A 744 -30.46 26.71 35.70
N SER A 745 -29.22 27.16 35.55
CA SER A 745 -28.70 28.38 36.20
C SER A 745 -27.36 28.78 35.59
N ASP A 746 -27.26 30.02 35.13
CA ASP A 746 -26.00 30.68 34.76
C ASP A 746 -25.15 31.00 36.00
N ASP A 747 -23.85 31.21 35.80
CA ASP A 747 -23.03 32.19 36.53
C ASP A 747 -21.75 32.48 35.70
N GLU A 748 -21.28 33.73 35.71
CA GLU A 748 -20.18 34.25 34.87
C GLU A 748 -18.88 34.55 35.68
N ASP A 749 -17.82 34.91 34.93
CA ASP A 749 -16.69 35.78 35.32
C ASP A 749 -15.42 35.26 36.05
N GLU A 750 -14.36 36.06 35.83
CA GLU A 750 -13.00 36.16 36.40
C GLU A 750 -11.91 35.12 36.01
N ASP A 751 -11.34 35.44 34.84
CA ASP A 751 -9.98 35.23 34.33
C ASP A 751 -8.82 35.12 35.36
N GLU A 752 -7.77 34.37 35.01
CA GLU A 752 -6.38 34.68 35.43
C GLU A 752 -5.37 34.27 34.32
N ASP A 753 -4.37 35.12 34.03
CA ASP A 753 -3.58 35.08 32.78
C ASP A 753 -2.44 34.05 32.73
N GLU A 754 -2.26 33.38 31.58
CA GLU A 754 -0.96 32.82 31.14
C GLU A 754 -0.47 33.43 29.80
N GLU A 755 -0.24 34.76 29.75
CA GLU A 755 0.63 35.39 28.73
C GLU A 755 2.10 34.93 28.89
N GLY A 756 2.35 33.66 28.54
CA GLY A 756 3.60 32.95 28.81
C GLY A 756 4.50 32.81 27.58
N TRP A 757 5.66 33.47 27.62
CA TRP A 757 6.85 33.21 26.78
C TRP A 757 6.75 33.49 25.27
N TRP A 758 5.67 33.15 24.58
CA TRP A 758 5.59 33.28 23.12
C TRP A 758 5.59 34.72 22.63
N ASP A 759 4.79 35.62 23.23
CA ASP A 759 4.79 37.03 22.81
C ASP A 759 6.04 37.81 23.24
N TRP A 760 6.76 37.31 24.24
CA TRP A 760 8.10 37.79 24.54
C TRP A 760 9.11 37.42 23.44
N ILE A 761 8.92 36.28 22.76
CA ILE A 761 9.72 35.87 21.61
C ILE A 761 9.34 36.70 20.37
N THR A 762 8.05 36.81 20.02
CA THR A 762 7.60 37.57 18.83
C THR A 762 8.05 39.03 18.91
N HIS A 763 7.81 39.69 20.05
CA HIS A 763 8.17 41.09 20.29
C HIS A 763 9.70 41.32 20.31
N LYS A 764 10.51 40.34 20.74
CA LYS A 764 11.98 40.42 20.64
C LYS A 764 12.50 40.16 19.23
N VAL A 765 11.92 39.21 18.50
CA VAL A 765 12.32 38.93 17.11
C VAL A 765 12.00 40.13 16.23
N GLY A 766 10.81 40.74 16.38
CA GLY A 766 10.45 42.00 15.71
C GLY A 766 11.43 43.14 16.00
N LYS A 767 11.79 43.36 17.28
CA LYS A 767 12.78 44.39 17.68
C LYS A 767 14.22 44.12 17.23
N VAL A 768 14.56 42.89 16.83
CA VAL A 768 15.83 42.58 16.16
C VAL A 768 15.70 42.77 14.64
N TRP A 769 14.54 42.49 14.05
CA TRP A 769 14.28 42.61 12.62
C TRP A 769 14.25 44.06 12.14
N HIS A 770 13.46 44.96 12.78
CA HIS A 770 13.47 46.40 12.43
C HIS A 770 14.86 47.03 12.59
N LYS A 771 15.67 46.54 13.53
CA LYS A 771 17.05 46.98 13.75
C LYS A 771 18.06 46.41 12.73
N LEU A 772 17.60 45.58 11.79
CA LEU A 772 18.38 45.01 10.69
C LEU A 772 17.86 45.44 9.31
N THR A 773 16.57 45.82 9.16
CA THR A 773 16.02 46.31 7.88
C THR A 773 16.27 47.81 7.66
N GLY A 774 16.26 48.62 8.72
CA GLY A 774 16.59 50.06 8.61
C GLY A 774 15.50 50.89 7.92
N GLU A 775 14.23 50.51 8.12
CA GLU A 775 13.06 51.28 7.70
C GLU A 775 12.56 52.08 8.92
N ASP A 776 12.76 53.40 8.87
CA ASP A 776 12.13 54.35 9.81
C ASP A 776 10.66 54.56 9.39
N GLU A 777 9.75 54.62 10.36
CA GLU A 777 8.31 54.85 10.14
C GLU A 777 7.95 56.34 10.20
N ASP A 778 7.11 56.80 9.26
CA ASP A 778 6.47 58.14 9.19
C ASP A 778 5.10 57.98 8.49
#